data_AF-V5E912-F1
#
_entry.id   AF-V5E912-F1
#
_cell.length_a   1.000
_cell.length_b   1.000
_cell.length_c   1.000
_cell.angle_alpha   90.00
_cell.angle_beta   90.00
_cell.angle_gamma   90.00
#
_symmetry.space_group_name_H-M   'P 1'
#
loop_
_entity.id
_entity.type
_entity.pdbx_description
1 polymer ?
#
loop_
_entity_poly.entity_id
_entity_poly.type
_entity_poly.pdbx_seq_one_letter_code
_entity_poly.pdbx_strand_id
1 'polypeptide(L)'
;MSDTIREYLSLPSSTRVDSPTQAHQWLDTLLAGGLPVLGSVSDSIRTKLATAVLTDIGAASGTREGDLLLNARSNVKWNSAIRLSALKLLKELSRLPGGSTPMAKPESLRILLQQIDFPRQRVRRSPPTSVKRHKHRISTASSSSTTSSFSASSAAHTFSSIAKSLRRAVSRRGSHRSERRGSKDKDMPSSDSSSEEYGAAADPDWPITDMALRCLNNALFLNEDARLPFSSDEIGGGHAAVALLSQPQDTPADILFLGARLLFFSTLFESPFNKTAVTTLDVVRIEAACVDALVQATLGKAANKNAASCVLIASGSAAQFSTALSDLLKAHFNICLYYPRIVNAEAKEGGSTQAAASAEPAGADQAISGEGFDAKLLDMLSPLVSVITALPLSSPVPLTPPATHAIAALLNYPAAEVKKEILADRATGSSTFPTLTAPISPSSTPALQSAPLYLSRLITFVDLMLARYFSAPLPVSDGRRVPEDVDARSIKQKATANAIELEDTLEPLLLLLRKTAAEDDDLRSILRTILLPNDLDRSLALDRRLDVLGRLIRLMSSVTLPRTARASGELLLALCNGEAKQMTDTIGYGPCAGFLMNTGLASALPTGSAAQANGNGRAVDPITGEYEPTDTERAMDEMSRMTEEEKEAEAERLFVLFDRMNRTGVIQARHPMEAAHDSGRFEEISAKAEAEERERQEREDEETEREVERDMAAHRRRKEEARKLATPDTA
;
A
#
# COMPACT_ATOMS: atom_id res chain seq x y z
N MET A 1 14.61 37.90 -23.71
CA MET A 1 15.04 36.66 -23.04
C MET A 1 16.17 35.94 -23.78
N SER A 2 16.08 35.70 -25.09
CA SER A 2 17.23 35.19 -25.87
C SER A 2 18.47 36.08 -25.76
N ASP A 3 18.28 37.40 -25.69
CA ASP A 3 19.38 38.35 -25.46
C ASP A 3 19.95 38.24 -24.04
N THR A 4 19.11 38.07 -23.01
CA THR A 4 19.53 37.84 -21.62
C THR A 4 20.33 36.55 -21.47
N ILE A 5 19.91 35.46 -22.11
CA ILE A 5 20.65 34.19 -22.12
C ILE A 5 22.00 34.38 -22.84
N ARG A 6 22.01 35.08 -23.96
CA ARG A 6 23.23 35.36 -24.71
C ARG A 6 24.21 36.23 -23.91
N GLU A 7 23.71 37.25 -23.22
CA GLU A 7 24.50 38.13 -22.35
C GLU A 7 25.05 37.35 -21.14
N TYR A 8 24.23 36.53 -20.50
CA TYR A 8 24.68 35.67 -19.41
C TYR A 8 25.79 34.71 -19.86
N LEU A 9 25.61 34.07 -21.03
CA LEU A 9 26.56 33.10 -21.57
C LEU A 9 27.81 33.72 -22.21
N SER A 10 27.80 35.02 -22.56
CA SER A 10 28.95 35.68 -23.17
C SER A 10 30.07 35.98 -22.18
N LEU A 11 29.74 36.10 -20.89
CA LEU A 11 30.69 36.38 -19.83
C LEU A 11 31.30 35.08 -19.27
N PRO A 12 32.53 35.11 -18.73
CA PRO A 12 33.09 33.98 -18.02
C PRO A 12 32.50 33.87 -16.60
N SER A 13 32.58 32.67 -16.01
CA SER A 13 32.02 32.38 -14.68
C SER A 13 32.56 33.29 -13.57
N SER A 14 33.86 33.62 -13.59
CA SER A 14 34.47 34.54 -12.62
C SER A 14 33.77 35.90 -12.59
N THR A 15 33.51 36.48 -13.76
CA THR A 15 32.89 37.81 -13.87
C THR A 15 31.44 37.80 -13.38
N ARG A 16 30.69 36.73 -13.67
CA ARG A 16 29.31 36.59 -13.17
C ARG A 16 29.26 36.43 -11.66
N VAL A 17 30.21 35.69 -11.09
CA VAL A 17 30.29 35.43 -9.66
C VAL A 17 30.74 36.68 -8.88
N ASP A 18 31.62 37.50 -9.47
CA ASP A 18 32.14 38.73 -8.85
C ASP A 18 31.17 39.93 -8.97
N SER A 19 30.12 39.82 -9.80
CA SER A 19 29.06 40.83 -9.98
C SER A 19 27.68 40.35 -9.50
N PRO A 20 27.45 40.19 -8.17
CA PRO A 20 26.25 39.53 -7.63
C PRO A 20 24.94 40.27 -7.96
N THR A 21 24.95 41.59 -8.04
CA THR A 21 23.75 42.39 -8.37
C THR A 21 23.30 42.15 -9.82
N GLN A 22 24.25 42.11 -10.76
CA GLN A 22 23.98 41.83 -12.16
C GLN A 22 23.53 40.38 -12.36
N ALA A 23 24.18 39.43 -11.66
CA ALA A 23 23.77 38.03 -11.65
C ALA A 23 22.32 37.87 -11.17
N HIS A 24 21.93 38.56 -10.10
CA HIS A 24 20.56 38.54 -9.60
C HIS A 24 19.55 39.02 -10.65
N GLN A 25 19.83 40.15 -11.30
CA GLN A 25 18.95 40.71 -12.34
C GLN A 25 18.77 39.77 -13.53
N TRP A 26 19.85 39.12 -14.00
CA TRP A 26 19.73 38.13 -15.05
C TRP A 26 18.88 36.94 -14.61
N LEU A 27 19.12 36.38 -13.43
CA LEU A 27 18.37 35.24 -12.91
C LEU A 27 16.88 35.55 -12.75
N ASP A 28 16.54 36.72 -12.18
CA ASP A 28 15.14 37.14 -12.02
C ASP A 28 14.47 37.37 -13.38
N THR A 29 15.18 37.96 -14.35
CA THR A 29 14.67 38.14 -15.72
C THR A 29 14.41 36.79 -16.39
N LEU A 30 15.31 35.82 -16.23
CA LEU A 30 15.15 34.48 -16.77
C LEU A 30 13.99 33.72 -16.11
N LEU A 31 13.82 33.87 -14.79
CA LEU A 31 12.69 33.29 -14.05
C LEU A 31 11.34 33.90 -14.47
N ALA A 32 11.29 35.20 -14.72
CA ALA A 32 10.06 35.90 -15.11
C ALA A 32 9.45 35.38 -16.43
N GLY A 33 10.27 34.84 -17.35
CA GLY A 33 9.78 34.23 -18.58
C GLY A 33 9.19 32.83 -18.40
N GLY A 34 9.50 32.14 -17.31
CA GLY A 34 8.94 30.83 -16.98
C GLY A 34 9.24 29.72 -17.99
N LEU A 35 8.53 28.60 -17.82
CA LEU A 35 8.71 27.37 -18.60
C LEU A 35 8.49 27.52 -20.12
N PRO A 36 7.47 28.26 -20.62
CA PRO A 36 7.21 28.38 -22.05
C PRO A 36 8.39 29.01 -22.81
N VAL A 37 9.05 30.00 -22.19
CA VAL A 37 10.16 30.71 -22.82
C VAL A 37 11.46 29.93 -22.70
N LEU A 38 11.69 29.20 -21.61
CA LEU A 38 12.83 28.28 -21.52
C LEU A 38 12.67 27.12 -22.52
N GLY A 39 11.44 26.65 -22.75
CA GLY A 39 11.12 25.58 -23.70
C GLY A 39 11.32 25.96 -25.17
N SER A 40 11.18 27.24 -25.54
CA SER A 40 11.35 27.70 -26.93
C SER A 40 12.81 27.80 -27.37
N VAL A 41 13.75 27.76 -26.41
CA VAL A 41 15.20 27.80 -26.64
C VAL A 41 15.72 26.40 -26.97
N SER A 42 16.71 26.26 -27.85
CA SER A 42 17.22 24.94 -28.24
C SER A 42 17.87 24.17 -27.08
N ASP A 43 17.84 22.84 -27.17
CA ASP A 43 18.42 21.92 -26.18
C ASP A 43 19.89 22.23 -25.88
N SER A 44 20.66 22.58 -26.91
CA SER A 44 22.07 22.99 -26.79
C SER A 44 22.24 24.24 -25.92
N ILE A 45 21.38 25.24 -26.11
CA ILE A 45 21.43 26.48 -25.32
C ILE A 45 20.97 26.20 -23.89
N ARG A 46 19.92 25.39 -23.67
CA ARG A 46 19.50 24.97 -22.33
C ARG A 46 20.62 24.24 -21.59
N THR A 47 21.34 23.36 -22.28
CA THR A 47 22.48 22.62 -21.71
C THR A 47 23.59 23.57 -21.28
N LYS A 48 23.95 24.52 -22.14
CA LYS A 48 24.98 25.55 -21.84
C LYS A 48 24.56 26.43 -20.66
N LEU A 49 23.30 26.88 -20.64
CA LEU A 49 22.76 27.70 -19.56
C LEU A 49 22.77 26.95 -18.23
N ALA A 50 22.25 25.73 -18.18
CA ALA A 50 22.26 24.91 -16.97
C ALA A 50 23.69 24.66 -16.46
N THR A 51 24.62 24.33 -17.36
CA THR A 51 26.04 24.13 -17.01
C THR A 51 26.68 25.41 -16.46
N ALA A 52 26.40 26.57 -17.06
CA ALA A 52 26.91 27.85 -16.60
C ALA A 52 26.39 28.19 -15.21
N VAL A 53 25.07 28.13 -15.00
CA VAL A 53 24.43 28.43 -13.70
C VAL A 53 24.92 27.47 -12.60
N LEU A 54 25.07 26.17 -12.90
CA LEU A 54 25.67 25.19 -11.98
C LEU A 54 27.11 25.56 -11.59
N THR A 55 27.92 25.94 -12.57
CA THR A 55 29.32 26.33 -12.31
C THR A 55 29.37 27.58 -11.44
N ASP A 56 28.52 28.56 -11.71
CA ASP A 56 28.48 29.83 -10.99
C ASP A 56 27.98 29.65 -9.55
N ILE A 57 26.86 28.94 -9.34
CA ILE A 57 26.38 28.66 -7.99
C ILE A 57 27.41 27.84 -7.20
N GLY A 58 28.07 26.85 -7.83
CA GLY A 58 29.12 26.07 -7.20
C GLY A 58 30.35 26.89 -6.81
N ALA A 59 30.71 27.92 -7.60
CA ALA A 59 31.82 28.82 -7.30
C ALA A 59 31.43 29.90 -6.27
N ALA A 60 30.16 30.33 -6.25
CA ALA A 60 29.69 31.42 -5.41
C ALA A 60 29.20 31.00 -4.02
N SER A 61 28.94 29.70 -3.81
CA SER A 61 28.37 29.15 -2.56
C SER A 61 29.36 29.03 -1.40
N GLY A 62 30.60 29.45 -1.60
CA GLY A 62 31.66 29.37 -0.59
C GLY A 62 32.13 27.95 -0.31
N THR A 63 32.91 27.79 0.75
CA THR A 63 33.43 26.52 1.25
C THR A 63 32.72 26.13 2.55
N ARG A 64 32.39 24.85 2.70
CA ARG A 64 31.92 24.29 3.97
C ARG A 64 33.14 23.81 4.75
N GLU A 65 33.51 24.55 5.79
CA GLU A 65 34.60 24.20 6.69
C GLU A 65 34.07 23.37 7.86
N GLY A 66 34.80 22.33 8.27
CA GLY A 66 34.39 21.48 9.39
C GLY A 66 33.36 20.41 9.03
N ASP A 67 32.46 20.12 9.98
CA ASP A 67 31.41 19.12 9.81
C ASP A 67 30.27 19.69 8.94
N LEU A 68 29.95 19.01 7.85
CA LEU A 68 28.88 19.40 6.93
C LEU A 68 27.52 19.52 7.62
N LEU A 69 27.31 18.79 8.71
CA LEU A 69 26.09 18.82 9.49
C LEU A 69 25.91 20.12 10.31
N LEU A 70 26.93 20.99 10.40
CA LEU A 70 26.85 22.28 11.09
C LEU A 70 26.28 23.41 10.21
N ASN A 71 26.10 23.16 8.91
CA ASN A 71 25.62 24.11 7.91
C ASN A 71 26.46 25.40 7.76
N ALA A 72 27.65 25.47 8.38
CA ALA A 72 28.52 26.63 8.32
C ALA A 72 29.18 26.78 6.93
N ARG A 73 29.24 28.02 6.43
CA ARG A 73 29.88 28.36 5.15
C ARG A 73 30.81 29.56 5.32
N SER A 74 32.00 29.47 4.74
CA SER A 74 32.97 30.57 4.61
C SER A 74 33.07 31.02 3.15
N ASN A 75 33.53 32.25 2.92
CA ASN A 75 33.81 32.79 1.57
C ASN A 75 32.61 32.76 0.59
N VAL A 76 31.39 32.99 1.09
CA VAL A 76 30.18 33.03 0.27
C VAL A 76 30.13 34.33 -0.54
N LYS A 77 30.06 34.21 -1.88
CA LYS A 77 29.97 35.36 -2.81
C LYS A 77 28.53 35.67 -3.21
N TRP A 78 27.68 34.66 -3.35
CA TRP A 78 26.25 34.84 -3.60
C TRP A 78 25.46 34.62 -2.32
N ASN A 79 24.70 35.63 -1.91
CA ASN A 79 23.82 35.53 -0.74
C ASN A 79 22.72 34.46 -0.94
N SER A 80 21.92 34.20 0.09
CA SER A 80 20.83 33.20 0.03
C SER A 80 19.82 33.49 -1.08
N ALA A 81 19.44 34.75 -1.28
CA ALA A 81 18.47 35.16 -2.31
C ALA A 81 18.95 34.81 -3.74
N ILE A 82 20.19 35.14 -4.08
CA ILE A 82 20.75 34.86 -5.42
C ILE A 82 20.86 33.35 -5.65
N ARG A 83 21.33 32.60 -4.64
CA ARG A 83 21.41 31.13 -4.71
C ARG A 83 20.03 30.50 -4.89
N LEU A 84 19.02 31.02 -4.21
CA LEU A 84 17.64 30.57 -4.35
C LEU A 84 17.10 30.85 -5.76
N SER A 85 17.32 32.05 -6.34
CA SER A 85 16.93 32.35 -7.73
C SER A 85 17.64 31.44 -8.73
N ALA A 86 18.94 31.17 -8.54
CA ALA A 86 19.69 30.24 -9.37
C ALA A 86 19.12 28.81 -9.32
N LEU A 87 18.80 28.31 -8.12
CA LEU A 87 18.22 26.97 -7.96
C LEU A 87 16.79 26.87 -8.51
N LYS A 88 15.98 27.91 -8.38
CA LYS A 88 14.65 27.98 -9.02
C LYS A 88 14.77 27.85 -10.54
N LEU A 89 15.74 28.55 -11.14
CA LEU A 89 15.98 28.50 -12.59
C LEU A 89 16.45 27.09 -12.99
N LEU A 90 17.40 26.52 -12.26
CA LEU A 90 17.87 25.15 -12.48
C LEU A 90 16.75 24.13 -12.34
N LYS A 91 15.84 24.31 -11.39
CA LYS A 91 14.69 23.43 -11.20
C LYS A 91 13.73 23.47 -12.39
N GLU A 92 13.47 24.64 -12.98
CA GLU A 92 12.65 24.70 -14.21
C GLU A 92 13.40 24.12 -15.42
N LEU A 93 14.70 24.38 -15.55
CA LEU A 93 15.53 23.77 -16.59
C LEU A 93 15.59 22.24 -16.47
N SER A 94 15.62 21.70 -15.25
CA SER A 94 15.68 20.26 -14.99
C SER A 94 14.46 19.48 -15.49
N ARG A 95 13.35 20.16 -15.81
CA ARG A 95 12.13 19.56 -16.35
C ARG A 95 12.12 19.48 -17.87
N LEU A 96 13.08 20.13 -18.54
CA LEU A 96 13.14 20.27 -19.99
C LEU A 96 14.29 19.42 -20.57
N PRO A 97 14.14 18.90 -21.80
CA PRO A 97 15.21 18.14 -22.46
C PRO A 97 16.47 19.02 -22.64
N GLY A 98 17.66 18.44 -22.45
CA GLY A 98 18.93 19.17 -22.44
C GLY A 98 19.21 19.99 -21.16
N GLY A 99 18.24 20.21 -20.29
CA GLY A 99 18.46 20.88 -19.00
C GLY A 99 18.82 19.93 -17.86
N SER A 100 18.25 18.72 -17.84
CA SER A 100 18.49 17.71 -16.79
C SER A 100 19.84 16.99 -16.92
N THR A 101 20.26 16.66 -18.14
CA THR A 101 21.53 15.95 -18.44
C THR A 101 22.78 16.61 -17.82
N PRO A 102 23.01 17.93 -17.90
CA PRO A 102 24.17 18.54 -17.25
C PRO A 102 24.11 18.44 -15.71
N MET A 103 22.92 18.32 -15.12
CA MET A 103 22.72 18.19 -13.67
C MET A 103 23.01 16.78 -13.16
N ALA A 104 22.88 15.77 -14.02
CA ALA A 104 23.14 14.36 -13.73
C ALA A 104 24.64 14.01 -13.66
N LYS A 105 25.53 14.91 -14.11
CA LYS A 105 26.98 14.70 -14.06
C LYS A 105 27.49 14.66 -12.61
N PRO A 106 28.48 13.81 -12.27
CA PRO A 106 29.01 13.69 -10.91
C PRO A 106 29.40 15.01 -10.23
N GLU A 107 30.05 15.92 -10.97
CA GLU A 107 30.45 17.23 -10.43
C GLU A 107 29.24 18.12 -10.12
N SER A 108 28.23 18.11 -11.00
CA SER A 108 26.99 18.86 -10.81
C SER A 108 26.19 18.32 -9.62
N LEU A 109 26.14 17.00 -9.44
CA LEU A 109 25.52 16.37 -8.28
C LEU A 109 26.19 16.85 -6.97
N ARG A 110 27.53 16.92 -6.93
CA ARG A 110 28.27 17.47 -5.78
C ARG A 110 27.95 18.95 -5.53
N ILE A 111 27.87 19.76 -6.60
CA ILE A 111 27.51 21.18 -6.49
C ILE A 111 26.11 21.35 -5.88
N LEU A 112 25.15 20.53 -6.31
CA LEU A 112 23.78 20.56 -5.79
C LEU A 112 23.71 20.05 -4.34
N LEU A 113 24.42 18.96 -3.99
CA LEU A 113 24.54 18.47 -2.62
C LEU A 113 25.19 19.52 -1.70
N GLN A 114 26.12 20.33 -2.21
CA GLN A 114 26.70 21.43 -1.45
C GLN A 114 25.66 22.50 -1.07
N GLN A 115 24.51 22.58 -1.75
CA GLN A 115 23.45 23.55 -1.42
C GLN A 115 22.50 23.07 -0.33
N ILE A 116 22.49 21.79 0.00
CA ILE A 116 21.58 21.19 0.98
C ILE A 116 22.06 21.50 2.39
N ASP A 117 21.24 22.15 3.21
CA ASP A 117 21.45 22.25 4.65
C ASP A 117 20.74 21.09 5.38
N PHE A 118 21.31 20.65 6.50
CA PHE A 118 20.85 19.50 7.28
C PHE A 118 20.15 19.95 8.57
N PRO A 119 19.24 19.14 9.14
CA PRO A 119 18.60 19.49 10.41
C PRO A 119 19.63 19.67 11.54
N ARG A 120 19.29 20.52 12.50
CA ARG A 120 20.18 20.87 13.63
C ARG A 120 20.57 19.61 14.41
N GLN A 121 21.88 19.38 14.52
CA GLN A 121 22.41 18.30 15.33
C GLN A 121 22.42 18.71 16.81
N ARG A 122 21.65 18.02 17.67
CA ARG A 122 21.70 18.22 19.12
C ARG A 122 22.91 17.48 19.70
N VAL A 123 24.09 18.09 19.65
CA VAL A 123 25.24 17.59 20.43
C VAL A 123 24.98 17.91 21.90
N ARG A 124 24.55 16.91 22.69
CA ARG A 124 24.34 17.07 24.13
C ARG A 124 25.71 17.27 24.80
N ARG A 125 25.96 18.49 25.30
CA ARG A 125 27.11 18.79 26.18
C ARG A 125 27.10 17.81 27.36
N SER A 126 28.12 16.95 27.46
CA SER A 126 28.45 16.30 28.72
C SER A 126 28.70 17.40 29.76
N PRO A 127 28.07 17.40 30.94
CA PRO A 127 28.45 18.35 31.97
C PRO A 127 29.93 18.11 32.33
N PRO A 128 30.73 19.16 32.59
CA PRO A 128 32.11 18.98 33.01
C PRO A 128 32.10 18.15 34.30
N THR A 129 32.81 17.02 34.26
CA THR A 129 33.00 16.15 35.41
C THR A 129 33.71 16.93 36.51
N SER A 130 32.94 17.44 37.48
CA SER A 130 33.53 17.99 38.69
C SER A 130 34.16 16.85 39.47
N VAL A 131 35.48 16.82 39.52
CA VAL A 131 36.25 16.00 40.45
C VAL A 131 35.82 16.36 41.87
N LYS A 132 35.08 15.49 42.56
CA LYS A 132 34.95 15.52 44.03
C LYS A 132 35.00 14.13 44.66
N ARG A 133 35.90 14.05 45.65
CA ARG A 133 36.22 12.98 46.59
C ARG A 133 35.00 12.40 47.33
N HIS A 134 35.16 11.14 47.71
CA HIS A 134 34.33 10.26 48.55
C HIS A 134 33.44 10.87 49.65
N LYS A 135 32.25 10.27 49.86
CA LYS A 135 31.91 9.56 51.11
C LYS A 135 30.69 8.64 50.97
N HIS A 136 30.81 7.44 51.53
CA HIS A 136 29.77 6.42 51.70
C HIS A 136 28.50 6.96 52.40
N ARG A 137 27.32 6.62 51.88
CA ARG A 137 26.16 6.30 52.72
C ARG A 137 25.14 5.45 51.96
N ILE A 138 24.74 4.36 52.61
CA ILE A 138 23.72 3.39 52.19
C ILE A 138 22.34 3.93 52.62
N SER A 139 21.37 3.94 51.71
CA SER A 139 19.95 3.79 52.05
C SER A 139 19.10 3.47 50.80
N THR A 140 18.30 2.43 50.96
CA THR A 140 17.30 1.82 50.08
C THR A 140 16.05 2.68 49.90
N ALA A 141 15.51 2.80 48.67
CA ALA A 141 14.08 2.86 48.39
C ALA A 141 13.80 2.69 46.89
N SER A 142 12.80 1.85 46.60
CA SER A 142 12.29 1.40 45.31
C SER A 142 11.22 2.33 44.72
N SER A 143 11.33 2.65 43.43
CA SER A 143 10.19 2.99 42.56
C SER A 143 10.59 2.78 41.10
N SER A 144 10.11 1.69 40.49
CA SER A 144 10.35 1.32 39.10
C SER A 144 9.40 2.06 38.16
N SER A 145 9.89 3.12 37.52
CA SER A 145 9.35 3.67 36.29
C SER A 145 10.32 3.36 35.15
N THR A 146 10.05 2.29 34.40
CA THR A 146 10.80 1.91 33.20
C THR A 146 10.50 2.88 32.06
N THR A 147 11.23 4.00 32.03
CA THR A 147 11.52 4.71 30.78
C THR A 147 12.78 4.09 30.20
N SER A 148 12.68 3.47 29.02
CA SER A 148 13.81 2.93 28.27
C SER A 148 14.82 4.04 27.98
N SER A 149 15.95 4.01 28.69
CA SER A 149 17.07 4.92 28.48
C SER A 149 17.77 4.55 27.17
N PHE A 150 17.49 5.33 26.12
CA PHE A 150 18.10 5.28 24.80
C PHE A 150 19.65 5.29 24.86
N SER A 151 20.27 4.40 24.09
CA SER A 151 21.73 4.32 23.92
C SER A 151 22.25 5.50 23.09
N ALA A 152 22.63 6.59 23.77
CA ALA A 152 23.17 7.81 23.15
C ALA A 152 24.52 7.61 22.44
N SER A 153 25.23 6.50 22.68
CA SER A 153 26.53 6.22 22.05
C SER A 153 26.39 5.83 20.57
N SER A 154 25.36 5.09 20.21
CA SER A 154 25.15 4.61 18.85
C SER A 154 24.85 5.75 17.87
N ALA A 155 23.99 6.70 18.25
CA ALA A 155 23.68 7.87 17.41
C ALA A 155 24.91 8.75 17.12
N ALA A 156 25.77 8.97 18.12
CA ALA A 156 26.99 9.75 17.96
C ALA A 156 27.98 9.10 16.95
N HIS A 157 28.10 7.77 16.96
CA HIS A 157 28.91 7.04 15.98
C HIS A 157 28.33 7.13 14.57
N THR A 158 27.00 7.00 14.41
CA THR A 158 26.30 7.16 13.14
C THR A 158 26.54 8.54 12.53
N PHE A 159 26.39 9.61 13.33
CA PHE A 159 26.60 10.99 12.85
C PHE A 159 28.07 11.27 12.52
N SER A 160 29.02 10.75 13.29
CA SER A 160 30.45 10.85 12.97
C SER A 160 30.78 10.16 11.65
N SER A 161 30.16 9.00 11.38
CA SER A 161 30.34 8.28 10.13
C SER A 161 29.75 9.03 8.94
N ILE A 162 28.51 9.54 9.06
CA ILE A 162 27.85 10.40 8.08
C ILE A 162 28.72 11.63 7.78
N ALA A 163 29.15 12.36 8.81
CA ALA A 163 29.99 13.54 8.68
C ALA A 163 31.33 13.25 7.99
N LYS A 164 31.98 12.13 8.32
CA LYS A 164 33.26 11.71 7.74
C LYS A 164 33.12 11.33 6.26
N SER A 165 32.05 10.64 5.88
CA SER A 165 31.78 10.29 4.49
C SER A 165 31.41 11.52 3.64
N LEU A 166 30.51 12.38 4.16
CA LEU A 166 30.16 13.64 3.48
C LEU A 166 31.39 14.54 3.30
N ARG A 167 32.29 14.62 4.30
CA ARG A 167 33.54 15.39 4.17
C ARG A 167 34.44 14.84 3.07
N ARG A 168 34.58 13.51 2.97
CA ARG A 168 35.38 12.86 1.90
C ARG A 168 34.85 13.18 0.51
N ALA A 169 33.52 13.18 0.33
CA ALA A 169 32.89 13.51 -0.94
C ALA A 169 33.12 14.99 -1.35
N VAL A 170 33.13 15.92 -0.39
CA VAL A 170 33.27 17.36 -0.66
C VAL A 170 34.74 17.82 -0.80
N SER A 171 35.68 17.25 -0.03
CA SER A 171 37.09 17.67 -0.06
C SER A 171 37.83 17.32 -1.36
N ARG A 172 37.38 16.30 -2.11
CA ARG A 172 38.03 15.91 -3.39
C ARG A 172 37.85 16.93 -4.53
N ARG A 173 36.99 17.95 -4.35
CA ARG A 173 36.92 19.13 -5.24
C ARG A 173 38.23 19.94 -5.26
N GLY A 174 39.08 19.80 -4.24
CA GLY A 174 40.32 20.56 -4.10
C GLY A 174 41.52 20.09 -4.93
N SER A 175 41.53 18.85 -5.45
CA SER A 175 42.74 18.30 -6.09
C SER A 175 42.91 18.66 -7.58
N HIS A 176 41.90 19.26 -8.23
CA HIS A 176 41.98 19.63 -9.65
C HIS A 176 42.27 21.11 -9.92
N ARG A 177 42.52 21.94 -8.90
CA ARG A 177 42.76 23.39 -9.07
C ARG A 177 44.04 23.94 -8.45
N SER A 178 45.02 23.09 -8.13
CA SER A 178 46.33 23.55 -7.65
C SER A 178 47.45 22.65 -8.11
N GLU A 179 47.86 22.79 -9.37
CA GLU A 179 49.26 22.65 -9.71
C GLU A 179 49.83 24.05 -9.94
N ARG A 180 50.97 24.32 -9.30
CA ARG A 180 51.71 25.59 -9.22
C ARG A 180 51.28 26.54 -8.10
N ARG A 181 51.68 26.18 -6.87
CA ARG A 181 52.54 27.04 -6.05
C ARG A 181 53.28 26.16 -5.04
N GLY A 182 54.58 26.03 -5.24
CA GLY A 182 55.46 25.36 -4.28
C GLY A 182 55.62 26.23 -3.03
N SER A 183 55.42 25.63 -1.87
CA SER A 183 56.15 25.95 -0.66
C SER A 183 56.24 24.69 0.17
N LYS A 184 57.48 24.30 0.49
CA LYS A 184 57.79 23.38 1.57
C LYS A 184 57.19 23.95 2.85
N ASP A 185 56.50 23.13 3.64
CA ASP A 185 56.85 22.94 5.03
C ASP A 185 56.26 21.62 5.54
N LYS A 186 57.17 20.83 6.12
CA LYS A 186 56.85 19.72 6.99
C LYS A 186 56.32 20.32 8.28
N ASP A 187 55.17 19.87 8.74
CA ASP A 187 54.98 19.39 10.11
C ASP A 187 53.56 18.86 10.27
N MET A 188 53.48 17.63 10.74
CA MET A 188 52.26 16.86 10.93
C MET A 188 52.16 16.58 12.43
N PRO A 189 51.18 17.13 13.16
CA PRO A 189 50.86 16.64 14.48
C PRO A 189 49.61 15.75 14.42
N SER A 190 49.85 14.50 14.82
CA SER A 190 48.93 13.58 15.50
C SER A 190 47.70 14.27 16.13
N SER A 191 46.50 13.82 15.75
CA SER A 191 45.23 14.23 16.35
C SER A 191 45.07 13.64 17.76
N ASP A 192 45.62 14.35 18.74
CA ASP A 192 45.20 14.24 20.13
C ASP A 192 44.02 15.20 20.38
N SER A 193 43.10 14.76 21.23
CA SER A 193 41.84 15.42 21.50
C SER A 193 42.05 16.83 22.07
N SER A 194 41.64 17.86 21.34
CA SER A 194 41.42 19.18 21.90
C SER A 194 40.00 19.63 21.57
N SER A 195 39.23 19.75 22.64
CA SER A 195 37.88 20.26 22.71
C SER A 195 37.86 21.74 22.33
N GLU A 196 37.79 22.04 21.04
CA GLU A 196 37.43 23.39 20.59
C GLU A 196 35.90 23.54 20.54
N GLU A 197 35.44 24.53 21.28
CA GLU A 197 34.05 24.89 21.52
C GLU A 197 33.41 25.48 20.25
N TYR A 198 32.78 24.66 19.41
CA TYR A 198 31.98 25.14 18.27
C TYR A 198 30.62 25.67 18.74
N GLY A 199 30.53 26.98 18.95
CA GLY A 199 29.29 27.71 19.16
C GLY A 199 28.46 27.84 17.88
N ALA A 200 27.20 27.39 17.97
CA ALA A 200 26.05 27.64 17.09
C ALA A 200 26.10 27.06 15.66
N ALA A 201 25.51 25.87 15.47
CA ALA A 201 25.01 25.44 14.16
C ALA A 201 24.03 26.50 13.61
N ALA A 202 24.25 26.93 12.36
CA ALA A 202 23.37 27.87 11.68
C ALA A 202 21.99 27.24 11.42
N ASP A 203 20.92 28.06 11.44
CA ASP A 203 19.60 27.59 11.04
C ASP A 203 19.63 27.11 9.58
N PRO A 204 19.05 25.94 9.27
CA PRO A 204 19.01 25.44 7.90
C PRO A 204 18.20 26.36 6.98
N ASP A 205 18.74 26.69 5.81
CA ASP A 205 17.99 27.39 4.77
C ASP A 205 17.13 26.39 3.99
N TRP A 206 15.93 26.10 4.54
CA TRP A 206 14.99 25.16 3.94
C TRP A 206 14.54 25.54 2.52
N PRO A 207 14.29 26.81 2.17
CA PRO A 207 13.97 27.19 0.79
C PRO A 207 15.06 26.83 -0.23
N ILE A 208 16.33 27.08 0.09
CA ILE A 208 17.46 26.67 -0.77
C ILE A 208 17.51 25.14 -0.85
N THR A 209 17.39 24.48 0.31
CA THR A 209 17.45 23.02 0.41
C THR A 209 16.35 22.35 -0.41
N ASP A 210 15.10 22.80 -0.31
CA ASP A 210 13.96 22.29 -1.08
C ASP A 210 14.22 22.39 -2.60
N MET A 211 14.69 23.56 -3.08
CA MET A 211 14.99 23.73 -4.51
C MET A 211 16.15 22.85 -4.99
N ALA A 212 17.22 22.73 -4.19
CA ALA A 212 18.35 21.86 -4.51
C ALA A 212 17.93 20.38 -4.55
N LEU A 213 17.10 19.95 -3.60
CA LEU A 213 16.57 18.59 -3.54
C LEU A 213 15.63 18.29 -4.72
N ARG A 214 14.80 19.24 -5.15
CA ARG A 214 13.97 19.07 -6.36
C ARG A 214 14.82 18.96 -7.62
N CYS A 215 15.89 19.76 -7.73
CA CYS A 215 16.87 19.65 -8.82
C CYS A 215 17.50 18.25 -8.89
N LEU A 216 17.96 17.73 -7.74
CA LEU A 216 18.56 16.39 -7.65
C LEU A 216 17.56 15.29 -7.99
N ASN A 217 16.35 15.34 -7.40
CA ASN A 217 15.32 14.34 -7.65
C ASN A 217 14.91 14.30 -9.13
N ASN A 218 14.77 15.45 -9.80
CA ASN A 218 14.48 15.49 -11.23
C ASN A 218 15.65 14.94 -12.07
N ALA A 219 16.89 15.27 -11.71
CA ALA A 219 18.07 14.75 -12.41
C ALA A 219 18.14 13.22 -12.33
N LEU A 220 17.96 12.63 -11.14
CA LEU A 220 18.00 11.18 -10.91
C LEU A 220 16.78 10.44 -11.48
N PHE A 221 15.62 11.10 -11.51
CA PHE A 221 14.43 10.55 -12.12
C PHE A 221 14.60 10.40 -13.63
N LEU A 222 15.09 11.44 -14.31
CA LEU A 222 15.23 11.48 -15.77
C LEU A 222 16.50 10.81 -16.31
N ASN A 223 17.55 10.68 -15.50
CA ASN A 223 18.85 10.13 -15.91
C ASN A 223 19.19 8.94 -15.00
N GLU A 224 18.84 7.74 -15.45
CA GLU A 224 18.98 6.52 -14.63
C GLU A 224 20.45 6.15 -14.36
N ASP A 225 21.32 6.47 -15.32
CA ASP A 225 22.77 6.30 -15.28
C ASP A 225 23.45 7.10 -14.16
N ALA A 226 22.79 8.16 -13.65
CA ALA A 226 23.29 8.95 -12.54
C ALA A 226 23.00 8.35 -11.16
N ARG A 227 22.09 7.38 -11.03
CA ARG A 227 21.64 6.82 -9.73
C ARG A 227 22.75 6.06 -9.00
N LEU A 228 23.50 5.22 -9.72
CA LEU A 228 24.62 4.47 -9.13
C LEU A 228 25.80 5.38 -8.74
N PRO A 229 26.29 6.29 -9.60
CA PRO A 229 27.29 7.29 -9.19
C PRO A 229 26.84 8.13 -8.00
N PHE A 230 25.57 8.55 -7.95
CA PHE A 230 25.03 9.37 -6.86
C PHE A 230 25.14 8.69 -5.49
N SER A 231 24.88 7.38 -5.42
CA SER A 231 24.95 6.60 -4.18
C SER A 231 26.37 6.17 -3.79
N SER A 232 27.34 6.32 -4.69
CA SER A 232 28.74 6.03 -4.40
C SER A 232 29.31 6.90 -3.27
N ASP A 233 30.32 6.36 -2.56
CA ASP A 233 31.05 7.09 -1.52
C ASP A 233 31.77 8.36 -2.04
N GLU A 234 31.99 8.46 -3.36
CA GLU A 234 32.63 9.62 -3.97
C GLU A 234 31.72 10.84 -4.11
N ILE A 235 30.42 10.62 -4.24
CA ILE A 235 29.41 11.69 -4.32
C ILE A 235 28.71 11.85 -2.96
N GLY A 236 28.45 10.74 -2.27
CA GLY A 236 27.84 10.75 -0.95
C GLY A 236 26.35 11.12 -0.95
N GLY A 237 25.65 10.94 -2.07
CA GLY A 237 24.23 11.28 -2.20
C GLY A 237 23.33 10.49 -1.24
N GLY A 238 23.58 9.19 -1.10
CA GLY A 238 22.87 8.34 -0.14
C GLY A 238 23.14 8.75 1.32
N HIS A 239 24.37 9.14 1.64
CA HIS A 239 24.72 9.66 2.98
C HIS A 239 23.97 10.95 3.30
N ALA A 240 23.83 11.85 2.32
CA ALA A 240 23.07 13.08 2.47
C ALA A 240 21.57 12.80 2.67
N ALA A 241 21.01 11.81 1.96
CA ALA A 241 19.62 11.39 2.15
C ALA A 241 19.37 10.90 3.58
N VAL A 242 20.23 10.03 4.11
CA VAL A 242 20.12 9.55 5.50
C VAL A 242 20.27 10.69 6.52
N ALA A 243 21.20 11.63 6.27
CA ALA A 243 21.38 12.80 7.14
C ALA A 243 20.13 13.70 7.21
N LEU A 244 19.41 13.89 6.09
CA LEU A 244 18.17 14.67 6.04
C LEU A 244 17.03 14.02 6.85
N LEU A 245 16.98 12.69 6.85
CA LEU A 245 15.97 11.90 7.56
C LEU A 245 16.30 11.75 9.06
N SER A 246 17.53 12.06 9.49
CA SER A 246 17.99 11.77 10.84
C SER A 246 17.24 12.46 11.99
N GLN A 247 16.56 13.58 11.75
CA GLN A 247 15.83 14.36 12.76
C GLN A 247 14.44 14.77 12.25
N PRO A 248 13.48 13.82 12.15
CA PRO A 248 12.20 14.07 11.48
C PRO A 248 11.36 15.17 12.12
N GLN A 249 11.46 15.39 13.44
CA GLN A 249 10.68 16.41 14.14
C GLN A 249 11.12 17.85 13.80
N ASP A 250 12.40 18.03 13.47
CA ASP A 250 13.02 19.33 13.17
C ASP A 250 13.15 19.56 11.64
N THR A 251 12.69 18.61 10.81
CA THR A 251 12.74 18.68 9.35
C THR A 251 11.35 18.90 8.73
N PRO A 252 11.18 19.82 7.76
CA PRO A 252 9.90 20.02 7.09
C PRO A 252 9.41 18.82 6.29
N ALA A 253 8.08 18.67 6.15
CA ALA A 253 7.46 17.53 5.47
C ALA A 253 7.96 17.32 4.02
N ASP A 254 8.06 18.40 3.24
CA ASP A 254 8.54 18.35 1.86
C ASP A 254 10.01 17.91 1.77
N ILE A 255 10.83 18.29 2.76
CA ILE A 255 12.24 17.90 2.83
C ILE A 255 12.37 16.41 3.18
N LEU A 256 11.55 15.90 4.09
CA LEU A 256 11.50 14.46 4.38
C LEU A 256 11.06 13.66 3.16
N PHE A 257 10.03 14.12 2.44
CA PHE A 257 9.60 13.49 1.18
C PHE A 257 10.74 13.45 0.15
N LEU A 258 11.40 14.59 -0.10
CA LEU A 258 12.48 14.66 -1.07
C LEU A 258 13.71 13.85 -0.63
N GLY A 259 14.01 13.80 0.67
CA GLY A 259 15.08 12.99 1.25
C GLY A 259 14.80 11.49 1.13
N ALA A 260 13.57 11.06 1.44
CA ALA A 260 13.11 9.68 1.26
C ALA A 260 13.22 9.24 -0.21
N ARG A 261 12.88 10.14 -1.16
CA ARG A 261 13.02 9.85 -2.59
C ARG A 261 14.49 9.76 -3.05
N LEU A 262 15.40 10.56 -2.49
CA LEU A 262 16.84 10.37 -2.73
C LEU A 262 17.35 9.05 -2.15
N LEU A 263 16.84 8.64 -0.98
CA LEU A 263 17.17 7.35 -0.38
C LEU A 263 16.65 6.20 -1.24
N PHE A 264 15.43 6.31 -1.78
CA PHE A 264 14.88 5.37 -2.74
C PHE A 264 15.81 5.20 -3.95
N PHE A 265 16.22 6.30 -4.61
CA PHE A 265 17.16 6.21 -5.73
C PHE A 265 18.53 5.62 -5.36
N SER A 266 18.96 5.79 -4.11
CA SER A 266 20.24 5.28 -3.63
C SER A 266 20.21 3.78 -3.28
N THR A 267 19.03 3.23 -3.04
CA THR A 267 18.79 1.83 -2.62
C THR A 267 18.28 0.94 -3.73
N LEU A 268 18.05 1.48 -4.94
CA LEU A 268 17.62 0.70 -6.11
C LEU A 268 18.63 -0.39 -6.48
N PHE A 269 18.12 -1.58 -6.80
CA PHE A 269 18.91 -2.76 -7.17
C PHE A 269 19.95 -3.13 -6.11
N GLU A 270 20.96 -3.91 -6.48
CA GLU A 270 22.04 -4.35 -5.59
C GLU A 270 23.13 -3.26 -5.42
N SER A 271 22.71 -2.00 -5.23
CA SER A 271 23.63 -0.91 -4.94
C SER A 271 24.48 -1.25 -3.69
N PRO A 272 25.81 -1.10 -3.74
CA PRO A 272 26.69 -1.29 -2.57
C PRO A 272 26.29 -0.40 -1.38
N PHE A 273 25.62 0.72 -1.67
CA PHE A 273 25.10 1.62 -0.67
C PHE A 273 24.10 0.94 0.28
N ASN A 274 23.32 -0.07 -0.14
CA ASN A 274 22.38 -0.78 0.74
C ASN A 274 23.08 -1.34 1.98
N LYS A 275 24.26 -1.96 1.81
CA LYS A 275 25.08 -2.47 2.93
C LYS A 275 25.59 -1.33 3.80
N THR A 276 26.13 -0.27 3.22
CA THR A 276 26.60 0.90 3.97
C THR A 276 25.46 1.55 4.76
N ALA A 277 24.28 1.68 4.15
CA ALA A 277 23.11 2.30 4.75
C ALA A 277 22.67 1.54 6.01
N VAL A 278 22.54 0.21 5.94
CA VAL A 278 22.13 -0.61 7.09
C VAL A 278 23.25 -0.73 8.12
N THR A 279 24.48 -1.02 7.71
CA THR A 279 25.54 -1.40 8.65
C THR A 279 26.27 -0.20 9.28
N THR A 280 26.42 0.89 8.53
CA THR A 280 27.27 2.03 8.89
C THR A 280 26.46 3.26 9.24
N LEU A 281 25.36 3.50 8.51
CA LEU A 281 24.50 4.67 8.70
C LEU A 281 23.26 4.38 9.54
N ASP A 282 23.03 3.11 9.89
CA ASP A 282 21.92 2.69 10.73
C ASP A 282 20.57 3.21 10.22
N VAL A 283 20.39 3.13 8.90
CA VAL A 283 19.27 3.72 8.18
C VAL A 283 17.93 3.17 8.67
N VAL A 284 17.84 1.90 9.03
CA VAL A 284 16.60 1.23 9.45
C VAL A 284 16.02 1.92 10.69
N ARG A 285 16.85 2.22 11.69
CA ARG A 285 16.43 2.93 12.90
C ARG A 285 16.01 4.38 12.59
N ILE A 286 16.66 5.03 11.63
CA ILE A 286 16.31 6.39 11.19
C ILE A 286 14.97 6.39 10.43
N GLU A 287 14.75 5.41 9.54
CA GLU A 287 13.48 5.20 8.85
C GLU A 287 12.35 4.92 9.84
N ALA A 288 12.59 4.07 10.84
CA ALA A 288 11.65 3.78 11.91
C ALA A 288 11.19 5.04 12.64
N ALA A 289 12.15 5.87 13.09
CA ALA A 289 11.85 7.13 13.75
C ALA A 289 11.10 8.13 12.83
N CYS A 290 11.37 8.11 11.52
CA CYS A 290 10.65 8.92 10.55
C CYS A 290 9.22 8.45 10.35
N VAL A 291 8.99 7.14 10.23
CA VAL A 291 7.63 6.57 10.12
C VAL A 291 6.81 6.92 11.33
N ASP A 292 7.34 6.71 12.53
CA ASP A 292 6.64 7.05 13.77
C ASP A 292 6.30 8.54 13.82
N ALA A 293 7.26 9.42 13.49
CA ALA A 293 7.01 10.86 13.46
C ALA A 293 5.92 11.26 12.44
N LEU A 294 5.90 10.64 11.26
CA LEU A 294 4.90 10.91 10.21
C LEU A 294 3.51 10.36 10.57
N VAL A 295 3.44 9.17 11.18
CA VAL A 295 2.18 8.60 11.70
C VAL A 295 1.62 9.51 12.79
N GLN A 296 2.44 9.90 13.77
CA GLN A 296 2.01 10.80 14.84
C GLN A 296 1.63 12.19 14.30
N ALA A 297 2.34 12.72 13.30
CA ALA A 297 1.98 13.97 12.65
C ALA A 297 0.61 13.88 11.95
N THR A 298 0.33 12.76 11.29
CA THR A 298 -0.95 12.50 10.62
C THR A 298 -2.10 12.44 11.62
N LEU A 299 -1.92 11.70 12.72
CA LEU A 299 -2.91 11.60 13.80
C LEU A 299 -3.11 12.95 14.49
N GLY A 300 -2.03 13.69 14.76
CA GLY A 300 -2.08 15.03 15.34
C GLY A 300 -2.85 16.02 14.48
N LYS A 301 -2.66 16.01 13.16
CA LYS A 301 -3.44 16.85 12.21
C LYS A 301 -4.90 16.40 12.08
N ALA A 302 -5.17 15.10 12.17
CA ALA A 302 -6.53 14.59 12.16
C ALA A 302 -7.31 15.05 13.41
N ALA A 303 -6.67 15.04 14.58
CA ALA A 303 -7.25 15.53 15.83
C ALA A 303 -7.36 17.06 15.88
N ASN A 304 -6.33 17.78 15.42
CA ASN A 304 -6.31 19.24 15.35
C ASN A 304 -5.62 19.72 14.07
N LYS A 305 -6.40 20.27 13.14
CA LYS A 305 -5.89 20.79 11.86
C LYS A 305 -4.81 21.87 12.03
N ASN A 306 -4.88 22.64 13.13
CA ASN A 306 -3.95 23.72 13.46
C ASN A 306 -2.79 23.27 14.36
N ALA A 307 -2.60 21.96 14.58
CA ALA A 307 -1.46 21.45 15.31
C ALA A 307 -0.15 21.95 14.67
N ALA A 308 0.79 22.34 15.53
CA ALA A 308 2.11 22.88 15.16
C ALA A 308 3.14 22.57 16.26
N SER A 309 3.09 21.37 16.84
CA SER A 309 3.94 20.96 17.98
C SER A 309 5.42 20.81 17.61
N CYS A 310 5.74 20.63 16.33
CA CYS A 310 7.11 20.59 15.81
C CYS A 310 7.16 21.10 14.36
N VAL A 311 8.36 21.25 13.80
CA VAL A 311 8.58 21.77 12.43
C VAL A 311 7.85 20.91 11.39
N LEU A 312 7.92 19.59 11.53
CA LEU A 312 7.22 18.65 10.65
C LEU A 312 5.71 18.92 10.61
N ILE A 313 5.08 18.97 11.79
CA ILE A 313 3.62 19.15 11.91
C ILE A 313 3.20 20.55 11.46
N ALA A 314 4.00 21.57 11.76
CA ALA A 314 3.72 22.94 11.35
C ALA A 314 3.80 23.13 9.82
N SER A 315 4.73 22.43 9.15
CA SER A 315 5.02 22.61 7.73
C SER A 315 4.19 21.74 6.78
N GLY A 316 3.56 20.66 7.26
CA GLY A 316 2.91 19.68 6.40
C GLY A 316 1.41 19.49 6.63
N SER A 317 0.74 19.03 5.57
CA SER A 317 -0.63 18.52 5.58
C SER A 317 -0.66 16.98 5.69
N ALA A 318 -1.82 16.40 6.03
CA ALA A 318 -2.01 14.95 6.06
C ALA A 318 -1.65 14.27 4.73
N ALA A 319 -1.96 14.92 3.60
CA ALA A 319 -1.59 14.42 2.27
C ALA A 319 -0.07 14.40 2.07
N GLN A 320 0.63 15.47 2.47
CA GLN A 320 2.10 15.53 2.38
C GLN A 320 2.77 14.48 3.27
N PHE A 321 2.26 14.26 4.48
CA PHE A 321 2.78 13.20 5.36
C PHE A 321 2.57 11.82 4.74
N SER A 322 1.40 11.57 4.17
CA SER A 322 1.09 10.32 3.44
C SER A 322 2.04 10.11 2.26
N THR A 323 2.36 11.15 1.49
CA THR A 323 3.31 11.07 0.37
C THR A 323 4.74 10.82 0.85
N ALA A 324 5.19 11.54 1.90
CA ALA A 324 6.52 11.33 2.48
C ALA A 324 6.67 9.91 3.04
N LEU A 325 5.66 9.43 3.76
CA LEU A 325 5.61 8.07 4.32
C LEU A 325 5.63 7.02 3.21
N SER A 326 4.88 7.24 2.12
CA SER A 326 4.90 6.36 0.95
C SER A 326 6.29 6.23 0.34
N ASP A 327 6.99 7.33 0.07
CA ASP A 327 8.34 7.29 -0.53
C ASP A 327 9.37 6.66 0.41
N LEU A 328 9.24 6.88 1.72
CA LEU A 328 10.09 6.24 2.74
C LEU A 328 9.89 4.72 2.77
N LEU A 329 8.65 4.25 2.74
CA LEU A 329 8.34 2.82 2.73
C LEU A 329 8.81 2.13 1.45
N LYS A 330 8.84 2.82 0.30
CA LYS A 330 9.44 2.30 -0.93
C LYS A 330 10.95 2.12 -0.79
N ALA A 331 11.64 3.10 -0.21
CA ALA A 331 13.08 2.99 0.06
C ALA A 331 13.37 1.82 1.02
N HIS A 332 12.56 1.68 2.07
CA HIS A 332 12.68 0.58 3.02
C HIS A 332 12.42 -0.79 2.37
N PHE A 333 11.43 -0.88 1.47
CA PHE A 333 11.18 -2.10 0.70
C PHE A 333 12.40 -2.51 -0.14
N ASN A 334 13.07 -1.57 -0.80
CA ASN A 334 14.32 -1.86 -1.52
C ASN A 334 15.40 -2.42 -0.57
N ILE A 335 15.55 -1.82 0.62
CA ILE A 335 16.50 -2.30 1.63
C ILE A 335 16.16 -3.74 2.05
N CYS A 336 14.89 -4.04 2.33
CA CYS A 336 14.43 -5.39 2.67
C CYS A 336 14.76 -6.41 1.58
N LEU A 337 14.64 -6.02 0.32
CA LEU A 337 14.88 -6.90 -0.82
C LEU A 337 16.37 -7.12 -1.08
N TYR A 338 17.18 -6.06 -1.10
CA TYR A 338 18.56 -6.12 -1.61
C TYR A 338 19.61 -6.31 -0.53
N TYR A 339 19.44 -5.77 0.68
CA TYR A 339 20.46 -5.88 1.72
C TYR A 339 20.74 -7.35 2.13
N PRO A 340 19.73 -8.20 2.41
CA PRO A 340 19.99 -9.60 2.75
C PRO A 340 20.67 -10.37 1.62
N ARG A 341 20.32 -10.09 0.35
CA ARG A 341 20.96 -10.71 -0.83
C ARG A 341 22.45 -10.41 -0.89
N ILE A 342 22.83 -9.14 -0.68
CA ILE A 342 24.22 -8.69 -0.68
C ILE A 342 25.01 -9.40 0.43
N VAL A 343 24.48 -9.43 1.65
CA VAL A 343 25.15 -10.08 2.79
C VAL A 343 25.31 -11.59 2.55
N ASN A 344 24.27 -12.25 2.04
CA ASN A 344 24.30 -13.67 1.74
C ASN A 344 25.27 -14.02 0.60
N ALA A 345 25.39 -13.16 -0.42
CA ALA A 345 26.34 -13.34 -1.51
C ALA A 345 27.79 -13.22 -1.02
N GLU A 346 28.11 -12.21 -0.22
CA GLU A 346 29.43 -12.04 0.38
C GLU A 346 29.81 -13.19 1.33
N ALA A 347 28.83 -13.70 2.09
CA ALA A 347 29.05 -14.86 2.97
C ALA A 347 29.41 -16.13 2.17
N LYS A 348 28.81 -16.31 0.98
CA LYS A 348 29.12 -17.42 0.07
C LYS A 348 30.50 -17.27 -0.57
N GLU A 349 30.90 -16.06 -0.95
CA GLU A 349 32.22 -15.78 -1.55
C GLU A 349 33.37 -15.85 -0.53
N GLY A 350 33.12 -15.47 0.73
CA GLY A 350 34.09 -15.55 1.83
C GLY A 350 34.32 -16.98 2.36
N GLY A 351 33.48 -17.95 1.98
CA GLY A 351 33.54 -19.33 2.44
C GLY A 351 34.05 -20.31 1.37
N SER A 352 35.36 -20.42 1.18
CA SER A 352 35.95 -21.53 0.41
C SER A 352 37.07 -22.24 1.19
N THR A 353 36.72 -23.17 2.07
CA THR A 353 37.23 -24.56 2.10
C THR A 353 36.60 -25.36 3.25
N GLN A 354 36.08 -26.56 2.92
CA GLN A 354 35.55 -27.61 3.80
C GLN A 354 34.09 -27.47 4.28
N ALA A 355 33.15 -27.83 3.38
CA ALA A 355 32.08 -28.80 3.65
C ALA A 355 31.07 -28.79 2.47
N ALA A 356 31.51 -29.20 1.28
CA ALA A 356 30.61 -29.47 0.16
C ALA A 356 30.77 -30.94 -0.24
N ALA A 357 30.18 -31.82 0.57
CA ALA A 357 29.95 -33.21 0.21
C ALA A 357 28.71 -33.71 0.95
N SER A 358 27.54 -33.45 0.36
CA SER A 358 26.29 -34.25 0.40
C SER A 358 25.04 -33.36 0.35
N ALA A 359 24.62 -32.97 -0.84
CA ALA A 359 23.21 -32.65 -1.11
C ALA A 359 22.95 -32.86 -2.61
N GLU A 360 22.18 -33.91 -2.91
CA GLU A 360 21.66 -34.23 -4.24
C GLU A 360 20.81 -33.09 -4.83
N PRO A 361 20.73 -32.95 -6.16
CA PRO A 361 19.90 -31.92 -6.79
C PRO A 361 18.44 -32.36 -6.82
N ALA A 362 17.65 -31.88 -5.86
CA ALA A 362 16.20 -32.04 -5.88
C ALA A 362 15.56 -30.98 -6.80
N GLY A 363 14.76 -31.49 -7.75
CA GLY A 363 13.69 -30.87 -8.55
C GLY A 363 13.53 -29.35 -8.59
N ALA A 364 13.53 -28.83 -9.82
CA ALA A 364 13.06 -27.48 -10.16
C ALA A 364 11.58 -27.31 -9.81
N ASP A 365 11.27 -26.94 -8.56
CA ASP A 365 10.07 -26.18 -8.14
C ASP A 365 10.08 -25.74 -6.66
N GLN A 366 11.24 -25.74 -5.99
CA GLN A 366 11.36 -25.23 -4.61
C GLN A 366 12.53 -24.26 -4.48
N ALA A 367 12.22 -22.94 -4.48
CA ALA A 367 12.84 -21.91 -3.63
C ALA A 367 12.50 -20.49 -4.12
N ILE A 368 11.42 -19.89 -3.59
CA ILE A 368 11.32 -18.42 -3.46
C ILE A 368 11.42 -18.00 -1.98
N SER A 369 11.39 -18.95 -1.03
CA SER A 369 11.59 -18.69 0.40
C SER A 369 12.93 -19.28 0.84
N GLY A 370 13.99 -18.50 0.73
CA GLY A 370 15.34 -18.91 1.15
C GLY A 370 16.39 -17.81 1.15
N GLU A 371 15.99 -16.53 1.05
CA GLU A 371 16.88 -15.40 1.34
C GLU A 371 16.74 -15.12 2.85
N GLY A 372 17.78 -15.43 3.63
CA GLY A 372 17.72 -15.28 5.08
C GLY A 372 17.43 -13.83 5.47
N PHE A 373 16.39 -13.62 6.29
CA PHE A 373 16.09 -12.31 6.89
C PHE A 373 17.21 -11.89 7.85
N ASP A 374 17.61 -10.62 7.82
CA ASP A 374 18.62 -10.06 8.74
C ASP A 374 17.95 -9.31 9.90
N ALA A 375 18.35 -9.63 11.13
CA ALA A 375 17.81 -9.03 12.35
C ALA A 375 17.99 -7.51 12.44
N LYS A 376 18.92 -6.91 11.70
CA LYS A 376 19.08 -5.44 11.65
C LYS A 376 17.88 -4.71 11.05
N LEU A 377 17.00 -5.43 10.34
CA LEU A 377 15.78 -4.85 9.79
C LEU A 377 14.66 -4.72 10.84
N LEU A 378 14.78 -5.38 12.00
CA LEU A 378 13.70 -5.47 13.00
C LEU A 378 13.26 -4.14 13.61
N ASP A 379 14.13 -3.13 13.66
CA ASP A 379 13.80 -1.81 14.23
C ASP A 379 12.62 -1.13 13.52
N MET A 380 12.36 -1.48 12.25
CA MET A 380 11.27 -0.93 11.44
C MET A 380 9.94 -1.70 11.59
N LEU A 381 9.95 -2.87 12.24
CA LEU A 381 8.76 -3.74 12.35
C LEU A 381 7.60 -3.06 13.10
N SER A 382 7.87 -2.50 14.29
CA SER A 382 6.86 -1.76 15.08
C SER A 382 6.24 -0.60 14.28
N PRO A 383 7.05 0.30 13.69
CA PRO A 383 6.52 1.35 12.81
C PRO A 383 5.69 0.84 11.62
N LEU A 384 6.07 -0.27 10.98
CA LEU A 384 5.28 -0.86 9.89
C LEU A 384 3.91 -1.35 10.36
N VAL A 385 3.86 -2.02 11.51
CA VAL A 385 2.60 -2.45 12.13
C VAL A 385 1.75 -1.23 12.48
N SER A 386 2.35 -0.17 13.02
CA SER A 386 1.65 1.06 13.39
C SER A 386 1.00 1.78 12.19
N VAL A 387 1.62 1.75 11.01
CA VAL A 387 1.02 2.28 9.77
C VAL A 387 -0.30 1.56 9.43
N ILE A 388 -0.38 0.25 9.68
CA ILE A 388 -1.58 -0.55 9.42
C ILE A 388 -2.64 -0.35 10.51
N THR A 389 -2.23 -0.30 11.78
CA THR A 389 -3.14 -0.28 12.92
C THR A 389 -3.62 1.11 13.32
N ALA A 390 -2.77 2.13 13.22
CA ALA A 390 -3.05 3.46 13.76
C ALA A 390 -3.67 4.44 12.76
N LEU A 391 -3.28 4.39 11.48
CA LEU A 391 -3.78 5.36 10.49
C LEU A 391 -5.28 5.17 10.19
N PRO A 392 -6.05 6.25 9.95
CA PRO A 392 -7.46 6.13 9.60
C PRO A 392 -7.65 5.45 8.23
N LEU A 393 -8.80 4.78 8.04
CA LEU A 393 -9.14 4.19 6.74
C LEU A 393 -9.50 5.30 5.75
N SER A 394 -8.96 5.19 4.54
CA SER A 394 -9.27 6.10 3.44
C SER A 394 -10.68 5.82 2.87
N SER A 395 -11.35 6.86 2.39
CA SER A 395 -12.61 6.78 1.66
C SER A 395 -12.49 7.63 0.38
N PRO A 396 -12.96 7.15 -0.80
CA PRO A 396 -13.82 5.99 -1.00
C PRO A 396 -13.07 4.67 -1.22
N VAL A 397 -11.74 4.69 -1.35
CA VAL A 397 -10.89 3.51 -1.49
C VAL A 397 -10.16 3.28 -0.16
N PRO A 398 -10.41 2.14 0.52
CA PRO A 398 -9.81 1.82 1.82
C PRO A 398 -8.30 1.56 1.76
N LEU A 399 -7.85 0.81 0.77
CA LEU A 399 -6.46 0.36 0.65
C LEU A 399 -5.71 1.19 -0.39
N THR A 400 -4.94 2.17 0.08
CA THR A 400 -4.10 3.05 -0.73
C THR A 400 -2.73 3.21 -0.08
N PRO A 401 -1.72 3.75 -0.80
CA PRO A 401 -0.52 4.27 -0.15
C PRO A 401 -0.92 5.22 0.99
N PRO A 402 -0.28 5.11 2.17
CA PRO A 402 0.95 4.38 2.48
C PRO A 402 0.75 2.91 2.91
N ALA A 403 -0.47 2.47 3.21
CA ALA A 403 -0.75 1.13 3.73
C ALA A 403 -0.33 0.00 2.77
N THR A 404 -0.49 0.20 1.47
CA THR A 404 -0.05 -0.77 0.44
C THR A 404 1.47 -1.01 0.49
N HIS A 405 2.26 0.05 0.67
CA HIS A 405 3.72 -0.08 0.77
C HIS A 405 4.15 -0.72 2.10
N ALA A 406 3.43 -0.46 3.20
CA ALA A 406 3.68 -1.13 4.47
C ALA A 406 3.40 -2.64 4.38
N ILE A 407 2.29 -3.04 3.74
CA ILE A 407 1.98 -4.46 3.46
C ILE A 407 3.09 -5.10 2.62
N ALA A 408 3.53 -4.43 1.55
CA ALA A 408 4.60 -4.93 0.71
C ALA A 408 5.93 -5.11 1.48
N ALA A 409 6.27 -4.18 2.37
CA ALA A 409 7.44 -4.31 3.24
C ALA A 409 7.29 -5.49 4.23
N LEU A 410 6.14 -5.62 4.90
CA LEU A 410 5.85 -6.68 5.88
C LEU A 410 5.90 -8.09 5.29
N LEU A 411 5.67 -8.26 3.99
CA LEU A 411 5.86 -9.54 3.31
C LEU A 411 7.29 -10.09 3.49
N ASN A 412 8.29 -9.22 3.62
CA ASN A 412 9.69 -9.61 3.81
C ASN A 412 10.05 -9.98 5.27
N TYR A 413 9.16 -9.76 6.24
CA TYR A 413 9.43 -10.00 7.67
C TYR A 413 8.94 -11.37 8.14
N PRO A 414 9.73 -12.19 8.85
CA PRO A 414 9.27 -13.50 9.35
C PRO A 414 8.01 -13.39 10.22
N ALA A 415 7.02 -14.27 10.03
CA ALA A 415 5.77 -14.20 10.80
C ALA A 415 5.98 -14.35 12.31
N ALA A 416 7.01 -15.09 12.73
CA ALA A 416 7.38 -15.24 14.14
C ALA A 416 7.75 -13.91 14.81
N GLU A 417 8.43 -13.00 14.10
CA GLU A 417 8.80 -11.69 14.65
C GLU A 417 7.59 -10.75 14.62
N VAL A 418 6.78 -10.79 13.56
CA VAL A 418 5.51 -10.05 13.48
C VAL A 418 4.58 -10.44 14.65
N LYS A 419 4.49 -11.73 14.98
CA LYS A 419 3.70 -12.24 16.09
C LYS A 419 4.13 -11.67 17.44
N LYS A 420 5.45 -11.60 17.70
CA LYS A 420 5.96 -11.02 18.95
C LYS A 420 5.54 -9.56 19.08
N GLU A 421 5.62 -8.79 18.00
CA GLU A 421 5.25 -7.39 17.97
C GLU A 421 3.75 -7.17 18.23
N ILE A 422 2.88 -7.87 17.50
CA ILE A 422 1.41 -7.69 17.64
C ILE A 422 0.86 -8.15 18.99
N LEU A 423 1.55 -9.07 19.68
CA LEU A 423 1.19 -9.49 21.03
C LEU A 423 1.61 -8.48 22.09
N ALA A 424 2.68 -7.71 21.86
CA ALA A 424 3.13 -6.64 22.75
C ALA A 424 2.16 -5.44 22.75
N ASP A 425 1.54 -5.13 21.61
CA ASP A 425 0.64 -3.97 21.40
C ASP A 425 -0.76 -4.14 22.04
N ARG A 426 -1.10 -5.32 22.57
CA ARG A 426 -2.43 -5.60 23.19
C ARG A 426 -2.73 -4.77 24.44
N ALA A 427 -1.78 -3.98 24.96
CA ALA A 427 -1.90 -3.28 26.24
C ALA A 427 -2.54 -1.88 26.17
N THR A 428 -2.71 -1.27 24.99
CA THR A 428 -3.10 0.16 24.91
C THR A 428 -4.03 0.48 23.74
N GLY A 429 -5.35 0.42 23.94
CA GLY A 429 -6.29 0.99 22.96
C GLY A 429 -7.78 0.83 23.30
N SER A 430 -8.47 1.96 23.46
CA SER A 430 -9.94 2.04 23.42
C SER A 430 -10.40 1.85 21.97
N SER A 431 -10.95 0.68 21.62
CA SER A 431 -11.24 0.30 20.23
C SER A 431 -12.68 0.58 19.82
N THR A 432 -12.87 1.47 18.83
CA THR A 432 -13.97 1.31 17.88
C THR A 432 -13.73 0.02 17.11
N PHE A 433 -14.57 -0.99 17.32
CA PHE A 433 -14.40 -2.28 16.66
C PHE A 433 -14.69 -2.17 15.16
N PRO A 434 -13.83 -2.72 14.28
CA PRO A 434 -14.12 -2.76 12.86
C PRO A 434 -15.41 -3.56 12.63
N THR A 435 -16.39 -2.95 11.97
CA THR A 435 -17.61 -3.62 11.53
C THR A 435 -17.44 -3.98 10.06
N LEU A 436 -17.57 -5.27 9.74
CA LEU A 436 -17.52 -5.74 8.36
C LEU A 436 -18.79 -5.34 7.59
N THR A 437 -18.67 -5.25 6.28
CA THR A 437 -19.73 -4.78 5.36
C THR A 437 -20.94 -5.71 5.28
N ALA A 438 -20.78 -6.97 5.66
CA ALA A 438 -21.84 -7.96 5.73
C ALA A 438 -21.70 -8.77 7.04
N PRO A 439 -22.81 -9.28 7.60
CA PRO A 439 -22.76 -10.09 8.81
C PRO A 439 -21.97 -11.38 8.55
N ILE A 440 -21.13 -11.75 9.52
CA ILE A 440 -20.37 -13.02 9.56
C ILE A 440 -21.00 -13.97 10.57
N SER A 441 -20.52 -15.21 10.63
CA SER A 441 -21.03 -16.21 11.58
C SER A 441 -20.96 -15.72 13.05
N PRO A 442 -21.89 -16.19 13.91
CA PRO A 442 -21.92 -15.82 15.32
C PRO A 442 -20.61 -16.06 16.07
N SER A 443 -19.88 -17.14 15.77
CA SER A 443 -18.56 -17.42 16.38
C SER A 443 -17.44 -16.49 15.86
N SER A 444 -17.53 -16.03 14.62
CA SER A 444 -16.51 -15.19 13.98
C SER A 444 -16.51 -13.76 14.50
N THR A 445 -17.66 -13.25 14.93
CA THR A 445 -17.79 -11.89 15.49
C THR A 445 -16.95 -11.68 16.76
N PRO A 446 -17.11 -12.48 17.84
CA PRO A 446 -16.27 -12.35 19.03
C PRO A 446 -14.80 -12.71 18.74
N ALA A 447 -14.54 -13.64 17.81
CA ALA A 447 -13.19 -13.95 17.38
C ALA A 447 -12.49 -12.74 16.75
N LEU A 448 -13.16 -12.01 15.85
CA LEU A 448 -12.65 -10.78 15.24
C LEU A 448 -12.45 -9.66 16.27
N GLN A 449 -13.35 -9.52 17.24
CA GLN A 449 -13.22 -8.52 18.31
C GLN A 449 -12.05 -8.82 19.26
N SER A 450 -11.76 -10.10 19.51
CA SER A 450 -10.65 -10.54 20.36
C SER A 450 -9.30 -10.61 19.63
N ALA A 451 -9.30 -10.60 18.29
CA ALA A 451 -8.09 -10.71 17.48
C ALA A 451 -7.15 -9.52 17.69
N PRO A 452 -5.82 -9.69 17.51
CA PRO A 452 -4.88 -8.58 17.46
C PRO A 452 -5.33 -7.53 16.43
N LEU A 453 -5.20 -6.24 16.77
CA LEU A 453 -5.64 -5.14 15.91
C LEU A 453 -5.07 -5.26 14.49
N TYR A 454 -3.81 -5.67 14.37
CA TYR A 454 -3.16 -5.98 13.10
C TYR A 454 -3.99 -6.91 12.21
N LEU A 455 -4.39 -8.10 12.70
CA LEU A 455 -5.18 -9.05 11.92
C LEU A 455 -6.57 -8.51 11.59
N SER A 456 -7.24 -7.90 12.58
CA SER A 456 -8.57 -7.32 12.37
C SER A 456 -8.56 -6.24 11.28
N ARG A 457 -7.48 -5.44 11.20
CA ARG A 457 -7.29 -4.39 10.20
C ARG A 457 -7.01 -4.94 8.82
N LEU A 458 -6.17 -5.97 8.70
CA LEU A 458 -5.95 -6.65 7.42
C LEU A 458 -7.24 -7.26 6.88
N ILE A 459 -8.04 -7.93 7.72
CA ILE A 459 -9.35 -8.48 7.33
C ILE A 459 -10.31 -7.35 6.91
N THR A 460 -10.30 -6.22 7.63
CA THR A 460 -11.11 -5.04 7.28
C THR A 460 -10.71 -4.46 5.92
N PHE A 461 -9.42 -4.40 5.59
CA PHE A 461 -8.96 -3.98 4.27
C PHE A 461 -9.44 -4.93 3.17
N VAL A 462 -9.34 -6.25 3.39
CA VAL A 462 -9.86 -7.24 2.45
C VAL A 462 -11.36 -7.05 2.27
N ASP A 463 -12.13 -7.00 3.35
CA ASP A 463 -13.58 -6.85 3.29
C ASP A 463 -14.01 -5.60 2.52
N LEU A 464 -13.49 -4.43 2.89
CA LEU A 464 -13.90 -3.18 2.27
C LEU A 464 -13.48 -3.08 0.80
N MET A 465 -12.30 -3.60 0.45
CA MET A 465 -11.88 -3.68 -0.95
C MET A 465 -12.77 -4.65 -1.72
N LEU A 466 -13.01 -5.85 -1.20
CA LEU A 466 -13.87 -6.82 -1.86
C LEU A 466 -15.32 -6.30 -1.97
N ALA A 467 -15.83 -5.59 -0.97
CA ALA A 467 -17.15 -4.95 -1.02
C ALA A 467 -17.20 -3.92 -2.13
N ARG A 468 -16.20 -3.04 -2.19
CA ARG A 468 -16.18 -1.95 -3.16
C ARG A 468 -16.22 -2.47 -4.60
N TYR A 469 -15.53 -3.57 -4.89
CA TYR A 469 -15.36 -4.06 -6.25
C TYR A 469 -16.22 -5.27 -6.61
N PHE A 470 -16.72 -6.04 -5.65
CA PHE A 470 -17.47 -7.29 -5.90
C PHE A 470 -18.84 -7.35 -5.18
N SER A 471 -19.41 -6.21 -4.74
CA SER A 471 -20.70 -6.20 -4.01
C SER A 471 -21.96 -6.11 -4.84
N ALA A 472 -21.99 -5.59 -6.08
CA ALA A 472 -23.24 -5.06 -6.62
C ALA A 472 -24.30 -6.18 -6.80
N PRO A 473 -25.35 -6.25 -5.97
CA PRO A 473 -26.41 -7.20 -6.21
C PRO A 473 -27.22 -6.64 -7.38
N LEU A 474 -27.19 -7.32 -8.51
CA LEU A 474 -28.19 -7.05 -9.55
C LEU A 474 -29.54 -7.54 -9.00
N PRO A 475 -30.59 -6.69 -8.96
CA PRO A 475 -31.91 -7.15 -8.60
C PRO A 475 -32.38 -8.12 -9.71
N VAL A 476 -32.41 -9.41 -9.40
CA VAL A 476 -33.07 -10.42 -10.23
C VAL A 476 -34.55 -10.40 -9.86
N SER A 477 -35.43 -10.53 -10.85
CA SER A 477 -36.90 -10.51 -10.76
C SER A 477 -37.51 -11.54 -9.81
N ASP A 478 -36.71 -12.49 -9.31
CA ASP A 478 -37.12 -13.68 -8.56
C ASP A 478 -36.76 -13.60 -7.04
N GLY A 479 -36.35 -12.42 -6.56
CA GLY A 479 -35.98 -12.20 -5.14
C GLY A 479 -34.67 -12.88 -4.69
N ARG A 480 -34.09 -13.78 -5.50
CA ARG A 480 -32.76 -14.38 -5.29
C ARG A 480 -31.66 -13.35 -5.58
N ARG A 481 -30.88 -12.99 -4.56
CA ARG A 481 -29.69 -12.13 -4.71
C ARG A 481 -28.55 -12.95 -5.32
N VAL A 482 -28.34 -12.82 -6.64
CA VAL A 482 -27.16 -13.39 -7.30
C VAL A 482 -26.01 -12.40 -7.15
N PRO A 483 -24.86 -12.80 -6.57
CA PRO A 483 -23.68 -11.93 -6.54
C PRO A 483 -23.23 -11.53 -7.95
N GLU A 484 -22.68 -10.32 -8.11
CA GLU A 484 -22.04 -9.89 -9.36
C GLU A 484 -20.92 -10.87 -9.74
N ASP A 485 -20.80 -11.15 -11.03
CA ASP A 485 -19.66 -11.88 -11.58
C ASP A 485 -18.37 -11.11 -11.30
N VAL A 486 -17.37 -11.78 -10.69
CA VAL A 486 -16.07 -11.21 -10.35
C VAL A 486 -15.28 -10.75 -11.58
N ASP A 487 -15.63 -11.25 -12.77
CA ASP A 487 -15.02 -10.90 -14.05
C ASP A 487 -15.83 -9.87 -14.86
N ALA A 488 -16.86 -9.26 -14.26
CA ALA A 488 -17.69 -8.26 -14.91
C ALA A 488 -16.87 -7.03 -15.37
N ARG A 489 -17.17 -6.52 -16.57
CA ARG A 489 -16.47 -5.34 -17.14
C ARG A 489 -16.66 -4.07 -16.29
N SER A 490 -17.78 -3.97 -15.57
CA SER A 490 -18.09 -2.92 -14.59
C SER A 490 -17.00 -2.78 -13.53
N ILE A 491 -16.44 -3.91 -13.06
CA ILE A 491 -15.41 -3.95 -12.02
C ILE A 491 -14.12 -3.31 -12.52
N LYS A 492 -13.68 -3.69 -13.72
CA LYS A 492 -12.50 -3.09 -14.38
C LYS A 492 -12.67 -1.60 -14.60
N GLN A 493 -13.84 -1.17 -15.10
CA GLN A 493 -14.16 0.25 -15.27
C GLN A 493 -14.11 1.02 -13.95
N LYS A 494 -14.65 0.44 -12.87
CA LYS A 494 -14.63 1.05 -11.53
C LYS A 494 -13.21 1.11 -10.95
N ALA A 495 -12.38 0.10 -11.19
CA ALA A 495 -10.98 0.08 -10.78
C ALA A 495 -10.17 1.16 -11.50
N THR A 496 -10.30 1.24 -12.84
CA THR A 496 -9.66 2.28 -13.67
C THR A 496 -10.13 3.68 -13.29
N ALA A 497 -11.42 3.89 -13.01
CA ALA A 497 -11.95 5.18 -12.56
C ALA A 497 -11.36 5.65 -11.23
N ASN A 498 -11.00 4.70 -10.35
CA ASN A 498 -10.29 5.00 -9.10
C ASN A 498 -8.76 5.02 -9.26
N ALA A 499 -8.23 4.86 -10.48
CA ALA A 499 -6.79 4.74 -10.78
C ALA A 499 -6.09 3.64 -9.97
N ILE A 500 -6.73 2.48 -9.83
CA ILE A 500 -6.23 1.33 -9.05
C ILE A 500 -6.09 0.11 -9.93
N GLU A 501 -4.93 -0.54 -9.83
CA GLU A 501 -4.69 -1.89 -10.32
C GLU A 501 -5.01 -2.88 -9.20
N LEU A 502 -6.09 -3.65 -9.39
CA LEU A 502 -6.62 -4.53 -8.34
C LEU A 502 -5.64 -5.64 -7.96
N GLU A 503 -4.95 -6.23 -8.94
CA GLU A 503 -3.97 -7.29 -8.66
C GLU A 503 -2.82 -6.78 -7.81
N ASP A 504 -2.20 -5.66 -8.20
CA ASP A 504 -1.07 -5.08 -7.49
C ASP A 504 -1.41 -4.56 -6.09
N THR A 505 -2.70 -4.34 -5.79
CA THR A 505 -3.16 -3.88 -4.47
C THR A 505 -3.69 -5.01 -3.58
N LEU A 506 -4.52 -5.91 -4.11
CA LEU A 506 -5.14 -7.00 -3.34
C LEU A 506 -4.20 -8.19 -3.14
N GLU A 507 -3.40 -8.55 -4.14
CA GLU A 507 -2.53 -9.74 -4.05
C GLU A 507 -1.54 -9.63 -2.88
N PRO A 508 -0.78 -8.54 -2.67
CA PRO A 508 0.15 -8.46 -1.54
C PRO A 508 -0.54 -8.60 -0.19
N LEU A 509 -1.77 -8.11 -0.06
CA LEU A 509 -2.58 -8.22 1.15
C LEU A 509 -3.01 -9.68 1.41
N LEU A 510 -3.49 -10.38 0.38
CA LEU A 510 -3.89 -11.79 0.48
C LEU A 510 -2.67 -12.68 0.75
N LEU A 511 -1.53 -12.41 0.10
CA LEU A 511 -0.27 -13.11 0.34
C LEU A 511 0.22 -12.91 1.77
N LEU A 512 0.04 -11.71 2.36
CA LEU A 512 0.43 -11.44 3.74
C LEU A 512 -0.42 -12.23 4.74
N LEU A 513 -1.73 -12.30 4.51
CA LEU A 513 -2.63 -13.15 5.31
C LEU A 513 -2.28 -14.64 5.14
N ARG A 514 -2.03 -15.08 3.90
CA ARG A 514 -1.64 -16.46 3.58
C ARG A 514 -0.34 -16.82 4.28
N LYS A 515 0.67 -15.95 4.21
CA LYS A 515 1.96 -16.12 4.88
C LYS A 515 1.80 -16.20 6.39
N THR A 516 0.98 -15.33 6.97
CA THR A 516 0.70 -15.35 8.41
C THR A 516 0.04 -16.67 8.85
N ALA A 517 -0.89 -17.21 8.06
CA ALA A 517 -1.52 -18.50 8.34
C ALA A 517 -0.59 -19.71 8.09
N ALA A 518 0.30 -19.62 7.09
CA ALA A 518 1.21 -20.71 6.74
C ALA A 518 2.38 -20.86 7.71
N GLU A 519 2.89 -19.75 8.27
CA GLU A 519 4.09 -19.76 9.13
C GLU A 519 3.79 -19.85 10.63
N ASP A 520 2.58 -19.51 11.10
CA ASP A 520 2.22 -19.54 12.53
C ASP A 520 0.86 -20.19 12.79
N ASP A 521 0.86 -21.24 13.62
CA ASP A 521 -0.34 -22.04 13.93
C ASP A 521 -1.37 -21.28 14.79
N ASP A 522 -0.92 -20.44 15.74
CA ASP A 522 -1.83 -19.68 16.59
C ASP A 522 -2.56 -18.61 15.77
N LEU A 523 -1.83 -17.85 14.95
CA LEU A 523 -2.44 -16.85 14.07
C LEU A 523 -3.31 -17.52 13.00
N ARG A 524 -2.93 -18.70 12.49
CA ARG A 524 -3.79 -19.51 11.62
C ARG A 524 -5.10 -19.87 12.30
N SER A 525 -5.08 -20.32 13.56
CA SER A 525 -6.29 -20.70 14.29
C SER A 525 -7.26 -19.51 14.47
N ILE A 526 -6.73 -18.31 14.75
CA ILE A 526 -7.50 -17.07 14.85
C ILE A 526 -8.12 -16.73 13.49
N LEU A 527 -7.32 -16.72 12.42
CA LEU A 527 -7.80 -16.44 11.07
C LEU A 527 -8.84 -17.45 10.60
N ARG A 528 -8.66 -18.75 10.90
CA ARG A 528 -9.62 -19.81 10.58
C ARG A 528 -10.93 -19.60 11.32
N THR A 529 -10.90 -19.29 12.62
CA THR A 529 -12.13 -19.03 13.40
C THR A 529 -12.92 -17.83 12.86
N ILE A 530 -12.23 -16.84 12.26
CA ILE A 530 -12.87 -15.65 11.69
C ILE A 530 -13.38 -15.92 10.26
N LEU A 531 -12.57 -16.51 9.38
CA LEU A 531 -12.86 -16.63 7.95
C LEU A 531 -13.51 -17.97 7.56
N LEU A 532 -13.20 -19.06 8.25
CA LEU A 532 -13.72 -20.41 8.02
C LEU A 532 -14.20 -21.05 9.35
N PRO A 533 -15.23 -20.45 10.00
CA PRO A 533 -15.76 -20.94 11.26
C PRO A 533 -16.43 -22.32 11.10
N ASN A 534 -16.65 -23.02 12.22
CA ASN A 534 -17.32 -24.33 12.18
C ASN A 534 -18.85 -24.20 12.09
N ASP A 535 -19.43 -23.09 12.54
CA ASP A 535 -20.85 -22.71 12.47
C ASP A 535 -21.15 -21.91 11.19
N LEU A 536 -20.60 -22.34 10.05
CA LEU A 536 -20.96 -21.75 8.75
C LEU A 536 -22.43 -22.02 8.45
N ASP A 537 -23.18 -20.96 8.16
CA ASP A 537 -24.48 -21.07 7.51
C ASP A 537 -24.30 -21.65 6.10
N ARG A 538 -24.88 -22.85 5.87
CA ARG A 538 -24.87 -23.61 4.61
C ARG A 538 -26.26 -23.70 3.97
N SER A 539 -27.18 -22.81 4.36
CA SER A 539 -28.50 -22.67 3.71
C SER A 539 -28.40 -22.21 2.25
N LEU A 540 -27.30 -21.51 1.91
CA LEU A 540 -26.93 -21.10 0.57
C LEU A 540 -25.48 -21.53 0.31
N ALA A 541 -25.14 -21.79 -0.96
CA ALA A 541 -23.78 -22.08 -1.36
C ALA A 541 -22.84 -20.97 -0.91
N LEU A 542 -21.64 -21.37 -0.46
CA LEU A 542 -20.71 -20.44 0.16
C LEU A 542 -20.23 -19.36 -0.83
N ASP A 543 -20.13 -19.69 -2.11
CA ASP A 543 -19.84 -18.75 -3.20
C ASP A 543 -20.98 -17.74 -3.45
N ARG A 544 -22.20 -17.98 -2.97
CA ARG A 544 -23.33 -17.04 -3.08
C ARG A 544 -23.41 -16.04 -1.91
N ARG A 545 -22.62 -16.25 -0.86
CA ARG A 545 -22.63 -15.38 0.33
C ARG A 545 -22.04 -14.00 0.03
N LEU A 546 -22.61 -12.97 0.62
CA LEU A 546 -22.16 -11.58 0.43
C LEU A 546 -21.07 -11.15 1.40
N ASP A 547 -20.65 -12.01 2.31
CA ASP A 547 -19.58 -11.78 3.27
C ASP A 547 -18.18 -11.93 2.66
N VAL A 548 -17.15 -11.68 3.48
CA VAL A 548 -15.75 -11.75 3.06
C VAL A 548 -15.41 -13.14 2.54
N LEU A 549 -15.87 -14.20 3.21
CA LEU A 549 -15.63 -15.58 2.80
C LEU A 549 -16.22 -15.85 1.41
N GLY A 550 -17.50 -15.55 1.20
CA GLY A 550 -18.13 -15.79 -0.10
C GLY A 550 -17.48 -15.01 -1.22
N ARG A 551 -17.05 -13.76 -0.96
CA ARG A 551 -16.28 -12.98 -1.93
C ARG A 551 -14.91 -13.60 -2.24
N LEU A 552 -14.20 -14.12 -1.23
CA LEU A 552 -12.91 -14.81 -1.43
C LEU A 552 -13.07 -16.10 -2.23
N ILE A 553 -14.13 -16.87 -1.98
CA ILE A 553 -14.43 -18.11 -2.73
C ILE A 553 -14.74 -17.78 -4.18
N ARG A 554 -15.57 -16.76 -4.48
CA ARG A 554 -15.82 -16.33 -5.86
C ARG A 554 -14.57 -15.81 -6.56
N LEU A 555 -13.71 -15.10 -5.83
CA LEU A 555 -12.47 -14.54 -6.37
C LEU A 555 -11.52 -15.64 -6.84
N MET A 556 -11.53 -16.82 -6.20
CA MET A 556 -10.70 -17.97 -6.56
C MET A 556 -10.98 -18.48 -7.99
N SER A 557 -12.19 -18.29 -8.51
CA SER A 557 -12.57 -18.68 -9.88
C SER A 557 -12.43 -17.55 -10.91
N SER A 558 -11.87 -16.39 -10.54
CA SER A 558 -11.70 -15.26 -11.47
C SER A 558 -10.67 -15.59 -12.56
N VAL A 559 -11.05 -15.36 -13.82
CA VAL A 559 -10.18 -15.46 -14.99
C VAL A 559 -9.50 -14.14 -15.27
N THR A 560 -10.11 -13.01 -14.90
CA THR A 560 -9.58 -11.69 -15.21
C THR A 560 -8.55 -11.17 -14.21
N LEU A 561 -8.52 -11.73 -12.99
CA LEU A 561 -7.60 -11.38 -11.90
C LEU A 561 -6.83 -12.64 -11.44
N PRO A 562 -6.04 -13.29 -12.32
CA PRO A 562 -5.44 -14.60 -12.03
C PRO A 562 -4.48 -14.60 -10.83
N ARG A 563 -3.72 -13.51 -10.60
CA ARG A 563 -2.80 -13.41 -9.45
C ARG A 563 -3.57 -13.35 -8.15
N THR A 564 -4.60 -12.50 -8.11
CA THR A 564 -5.48 -12.37 -6.93
C THR A 564 -6.30 -13.63 -6.68
N ALA A 565 -6.80 -14.28 -7.73
CA ALA A 565 -7.54 -15.54 -7.66
C ALA A 565 -6.69 -16.65 -7.02
N ARG A 566 -5.44 -16.78 -7.50
CA ARG A 566 -4.46 -17.71 -6.92
C ARG A 566 -4.17 -17.40 -5.46
N ALA A 567 -3.89 -16.13 -5.12
CA ALA A 567 -3.62 -15.73 -3.74
C ALA A 567 -4.80 -15.99 -2.79
N SER A 568 -6.05 -15.82 -3.27
CA SER A 568 -7.26 -16.17 -2.51
C SER A 568 -7.34 -17.66 -2.21
N GLY A 569 -7.14 -18.51 -3.23
CA GLY A 569 -7.12 -19.96 -3.05
C GLY A 569 -5.99 -20.44 -2.14
N GLU A 570 -4.78 -19.88 -2.29
CA GLU A 570 -3.64 -20.20 -1.44
C GLU A 570 -3.86 -19.78 0.02
N LEU A 571 -4.55 -18.66 0.28
CA LEU A 571 -4.98 -18.26 1.61
C LEU A 571 -5.96 -19.28 2.21
N LEU A 572 -7.03 -19.63 1.50
CA LEU A 572 -8.03 -20.59 1.97
C LEU A 572 -7.42 -21.98 2.24
N LEU A 573 -6.51 -22.42 1.37
CA LEU A 573 -5.76 -23.66 1.54
C LEU A 573 -4.84 -23.59 2.77
N ALA A 574 -4.13 -22.48 3.00
CA ALA A 574 -3.29 -22.30 4.18
C ALA A 574 -4.10 -22.37 5.49
N LEU A 575 -5.32 -21.81 5.52
CA LEU A 575 -6.25 -21.94 6.66
C LEU A 575 -6.68 -23.40 6.90
N CYS A 576 -6.63 -24.24 5.87
CA CYS A 576 -6.91 -25.68 5.91
C CYS A 576 -5.65 -26.53 6.09
N ASN A 577 -4.62 -25.99 6.76
CA ASN A 577 -3.32 -26.66 7.02
C ASN A 577 -2.56 -27.08 5.75
N GLY A 578 -2.85 -26.48 4.59
CA GLY A 578 -2.25 -26.89 3.32
C GLY A 578 -2.88 -28.16 2.72
N GLU A 579 -3.93 -28.71 3.34
CA GLU A 579 -4.55 -29.96 2.91
C GLU A 579 -5.77 -29.71 2.03
N ALA A 580 -5.68 -30.14 0.76
CA ALA A 580 -6.77 -30.00 -0.20
C ALA A 580 -8.06 -30.72 0.25
N LYS A 581 -7.94 -31.87 0.93
CA LYS A 581 -9.10 -32.61 1.44
C LYS A 581 -9.85 -31.83 2.52
N GLN A 582 -9.14 -31.24 3.48
CA GLN A 582 -9.78 -30.39 4.51
C GLN A 582 -10.47 -29.18 3.89
N MET A 583 -9.87 -28.61 2.84
CA MET A 583 -10.45 -27.49 2.10
C MET A 583 -11.75 -27.89 1.40
N THR A 584 -11.78 -29.02 0.68
CA THR A 584 -12.98 -29.52 0.00
C THR A 584 -14.07 -29.95 0.96
N ASP A 585 -13.71 -30.56 2.11
CA ASP A 585 -14.67 -30.97 3.13
C ASP A 585 -15.31 -29.74 3.80
N THR A 586 -14.57 -28.65 3.93
CA THR A 586 -15.07 -27.40 4.55
C THR A 586 -15.88 -26.57 3.56
N ILE A 587 -15.37 -26.36 2.35
CA ILE A 587 -15.94 -25.41 1.37
C ILE A 587 -16.90 -26.09 0.38
N GLY A 588 -16.64 -27.34 0.02
CA GLY A 588 -17.23 -28.05 -1.12
C GLY A 588 -16.23 -28.20 -2.27
N TYR A 589 -16.26 -29.33 -2.97
CA TYR A 589 -15.36 -29.60 -4.09
C TYR A 589 -15.58 -28.66 -5.29
N GLY A 590 -16.83 -28.34 -5.61
CA GLY A 590 -17.20 -27.53 -6.78
C GLY A 590 -16.50 -26.17 -6.84
N PRO A 591 -16.63 -25.32 -5.79
CA PRO A 591 -15.92 -24.04 -5.73
C PRO A 591 -14.39 -24.18 -5.80
N CYS A 592 -13.82 -25.22 -5.19
CA CYS A 592 -12.37 -25.44 -5.11
C CYS A 592 -11.76 -26.07 -6.37
N ALA A 593 -12.55 -26.73 -7.22
CA ALA A 593 -12.06 -27.59 -8.31
C ALA A 593 -11.10 -26.86 -9.27
N GLY A 594 -11.46 -25.64 -9.70
CA GLY A 594 -10.63 -24.85 -10.62
C GLY A 594 -9.26 -24.50 -10.04
N PHE A 595 -9.22 -24.10 -8.77
CA PHE A 595 -7.97 -23.79 -8.07
C PHE A 595 -7.13 -25.06 -7.85
N LEU A 596 -7.73 -26.14 -7.36
CA LEU A 596 -7.03 -27.40 -7.09
C LEU A 596 -6.43 -28.02 -8.36
N MET A 597 -7.13 -27.90 -9.49
CA MET A 597 -6.60 -28.31 -10.80
C MET A 597 -5.36 -27.50 -11.19
N ASN A 598 -5.44 -26.17 -11.05
CA ASN A 598 -4.34 -25.28 -11.40
C ASN A 598 -3.12 -25.42 -10.47
N THR A 599 -3.30 -25.85 -9.21
CA THR A 599 -2.21 -26.08 -8.25
C THR A 599 -1.70 -27.53 -8.22
N GLY A 600 -2.20 -28.42 -9.10
CA GLY A 600 -1.78 -29.83 -9.14
C GLY A 600 -2.29 -30.68 -7.95
N LEU A 601 -3.31 -30.21 -7.23
CA LEU A 601 -3.91 -30.86 -6.07
C LEU A 601 -5.27 -31.53 -6.38
N ALA A 602 -5.53 -31.82 -7.67
CA ALA A 602 -6.79 -32.40 -8.15
C ALA A 602 -7.13 -33.80 -7.60
N SER A 603 -6.20 -34.45 -6.88
CA SER A 603 -6.45 -35.75 -6.24
C SER A 603 -7.46 -35.69 -5.09
N ALA A 604 -7.84 -34.50 -4.63
CA ALA A 604 -8.84 -34.28 -3.57
C ALA A 604 -10.29 -34.46 -4.05
N LEU A 605 -10.55 -35.47 -4.88
CA LEU A 605 -11.91 -35.88 -5.22
C LEU A 605 -12.62 -36.38 -3.95
N PRO A 606 -13.92 -36.08 -3.76
CA PRO A 606 -14.68 -36.60 -2.63
C PRO A 606 -14.71 -38.13 -2.71
N THR A 607 -13.87 -38.78 -1.91
CA THR A 607 -13.75 -40.23 -1.84
C THR A 607 -14.83 -40.76 -0.91
N GLY A 608 -16.05 -40.94 -1.45
CA GLY A 608 -17.15 -41.71 -0.82
C GLY A 608 -17.42 -41.41 0.65
N SER A 609 -17.07 -40.22 1.15
CA SER A 609 -17.17 -39.90 2.56
C SER A 609 -18.63 -39.59 2.86
N ALA A 610 -19.26 -40.48 3.61
CA ALA A 610 -20.62 -40.33 4.11
C ALA A 610 -20.83 -38.91 4.61
N ALA A 611 -21.95 -38.30 4.20
CA ALA A 611 -22.32 -36.95 4.60
C ALA A 611 -22.16 -36.80 6.12
N GLN A 612 -21.17 -36.01 6.55
CA GLN A 612 -20.98 -35.75 7.97
C GLN A 612 -22.16 -34.90 8.42
N ALA A 613 -23.01 -35.48 9.28
CA ALA A 613 -24.08 -34.74 9.93
C ALA A 613 -23.43 -33.69 10.83
N ASN A 614 -23.63 -32.42 10.51
CA ASN A 614 -23.25 -31.31 11.39
C ASN A 614 -24.08 -31.36 12.68
N GLY A 615 -23.74 -30.52 13.68
CA GLY A 615 -24.46 -30.43 14.96
C GLY A 615 -25.98 -30.19 14.87
N ASN A 616 -26.49 -29.81 13.69
CA ASN A 616 -27.91 -29.63 13.38
C ASN A 616 -28.58 -30.88 12.73
N GLY A 617 -27.87 -32.01 12.61
CA GLY A 617 -28.39 -33.27 12.06
C GLY A 617 -28.59 -33.30 10.54
N ARG A 618 -28.32 -32.20 9.83
CA ARG A 618 -28.47 -32.10 8.37
C ARG A 618 -27.16 -32.45 7.66
N ALA A 619 -27.25 -33.34 6.67
CA ALA A 619 -26.17 -33.73 5.79
C ALA A 619 -25.68 -32.53 4.95
N VAL A 620 -24.36 -32.45 4.74
CA VAL A 620 -23.72 -31.46 3.85
C VAL A 620 -23.32 -32.16 2.56
N ASP A 621 -23.70 -31.57 1.42
CA ASP A 621 -23.28 -32.07 0.11
C ASP A 621 -21.77 -31.82 -0.10
N PRO A 622 -20.95 -32.86 -0.32
CA PRO A 622 -19.51 -32.71 -0.52
C PRO A 622 -19.12 -31.95 -1.80
N ILE A 623 -20.03 -31.84 -2.77
CA ILE A 623 -19.77 -31.12 -4.03
C ILE A 623 -20.04 -29.62 -3.84
N THR A 624 -21.24 -29.26 -3.40
CA THR A 624 -21.67 -27.85 -3.31
C THR A 624 -21.32 -27.19 -1.97
N GLY A 625 -21.12 -27.98 -0.91
CA GLY A 625 -20.95 -27.48 0.45
C GLY A 625 -22.24 -26.99 1.12
N GLU A 626 -23.38 -27.09 0.43
CA GLU A 626 -24.72 -26.73 0.93
C GLU A 626 -25.29 -27.83 1.82
N TYR A 627 -26.27 -27.48 2.65
CA TYR A 627 -27.10 -28.49 3.30
C TYR A 627 -27.96 -29.21 2.27
N GLU A 628 -28.04 -30.55 2.36
CA GLU A 628 -28.96 -31.29 1.50
C GLU A 628 -30.40 -30.79 1.68
N PRO A 629 -31.14 -30.46 0.61
CA PRO A 629 -32.52 -30.00 0.70
C PRO A 629 -33.36 -31.04 1.42
N THR A 630 -34.13 -30.61 2.43
CA THR A 630 -35.07 -31.47 3.15
C THR A 630 -36.15 -31.99 2.19
N ASP A 631 -36.77 -33.12 2.49
CA ASP A 631 -37.82 -33.69 1.64
C ASP A 631 -38.97 -32.68 1.39
N THR A 632 -39.25 -31.82 2.36
CA THR A 632 -40.22 -30.72 2.23
C THR A 632 -39.74 -29.61 1.30
N GLU A 633 -38.48 -29.21 1.35
CA GLU A 633 -37.92 -28.20 0.44
C GLU A 633 -37.79 -28.74 -0.99
N ARG A 634 -37.46 -30.02 -1.16
CA ARG A 634 -37.46 -30.70 -2.47
C ARG A 634 -38.87 -30.71 -3.07
N ALA A 635 -39.87 -31.09 -2.29
CA ALA A 635 -41.27 -31.08 -2.74
C ALA A 635 -41.76 -29.66 -3.09
N MET A 636 -41.36 -28.62 -2.34
CA MET A 636 -41.69 -27.24 -2.66
C MET A 636 -40.98 -26.72 -3.91
N ASP A 637 -39.70 -27.09 -4.14
CA ASP A 637 -38.97 -26.72 -5.36
C ASP A 637 -39.54 -27.44 -6.60
N GLU A 638 -39.91 -28.71 -6.47
CA GLU A 638 -40.62 -29.47 -7.51
C GLU A 638 -41.96 -28.82 -7.84
N MET A 639 -42.77 -28.50 -6.84
CA MET A 639 -44.05 -27.81 -7.02
C MET A 639 -43.89 -26.40 -7.60
N SER A 640 -42.81 -25.68 -7.26
CA SER A 640 -42.55 -24.34 -7.80
C SER A 640 -42.00 -24.36 -9.24
N ARG A 641 -41.41 -25.46 -9.69
CA ARG A 641 -40.91 -25.63 -11.06
C ARG A 641 -41.98 -26.09 -12.05
N MET A 642 -43.07 -26.68 -11.56
CA MET A 642 -44.20 -27.05 -12.39
C MET A 642 -44.96 -25.81 -12.84
N THR A 643 -45.28 -25.75 -14.13
CA THR A 643 -46.21 -24.76 -14.67
C THR A 643 -47.60 -24.97 -14.09
N GLU A 644 -48.47 -23.95 -14.13
CA GLU A 644 -49.82 -24.08 -13.57
C GLU A 644 -50.62 -25.20 -14.26
N GLU A 645 -50.43 -25.37 -15.57
CA GLU A 645 -51.01 -26.48 -16.35
C GLU A 645 -50.48 -27.85 -15.90
N GLU A 646 -49.19 -27.95 -15.56
CA GLU A 646 -48.60 -29.18 -15.03
C GLU A 646 -49.08 -29.48 -13.60
N LYS A 647 -49.26 -28.45 -12.77
CA LYS A 647 -49.82 -28.60 -11.41
C LYS A 647 -51.27 -29.08 -11.47
N GLU A 648 -52.09 -28.53 -12.37
CA GLU A 648 -53.47 -28.95 -12.57
C GLU A 648 -53.55 -30.41 -13.06
N ALA A 649 -52.72 -30.80 -14.03
CA ALA A 649 -52.67 -32.18 -14.53
C ALA A 649 -52.18 -33.19 -13.47
N GLU A 650 -51.25 -32.79 -12.61
CA GLU A 650 -50.82 -33.63 -11.49
C GLU A 650 -51.89 -33.73 -10.40
N ALA A 651 -52.61 -32.64 -10.11
CA ALA A 651 -53.76 -32.65 -9.21
C ALA A 651 -54.89 -33.57 -9.71
N GLU A 652 -55.18 -33.56 -11.03
CA GLU A 652 -56.14 -34.48 -11.65
C GLU A 652 -55.69 -35.95 -11.55
N ARG A 653 -54.40 -36.23 -11.78
CA ARG A 653 -53.84 -37.59 -11.62
C ARG A 653 -53.96 -38.05 -10.18
N LEU A 654 -53.66 -37.19 -9.20
CA LEU A 654 -53.80 -37.49 -7.78
C LEU A 654 -55.26 -37.74 -7.39
N PHE A 655 -56.20 -36.97 -7.95
CA PHE A 655 -57.64 -37.16 -7.75
C PHE A 655 -58.10 -38.54 -8.23
N VAL A 656 -57.73 -38.94 -9.45
CA VAL A 656 -58.06 -40.27 -9.99
C VAL A 656 -57.40 -41.39 -9.18
N LEU A 657 -56.17 -41.19 -8.72
CA LEU A 657 -55.46 -42.17 -7.89
C LEU A 657 -56.14 -42.36 -6.53
N PHE A 658 -56.63 -41.27 -5.92
CA PHE A 658 -57.36 -41.30 -4.65
C PHE A 658 -58.74 -41.96 -4.79
N ASP A 659 -59.49 -41.65 -5.85
CA ASP A 659 -60.79 -42.27 -6.14
C ASP A 659 -60.65 -43.77 -6.45
N ARG A 660 -59.59 -44.15 -7.19
CA ARG A 660 -59.27 -45.56 -7.44
C ARG A 660 -58.86 -46.30 -6.16
N MET A 661 -58.09 -45.67 -5.27
CA MET A 661 -57.66 -46.24 -3.99
C MET A 661 -58.83 -46.40 -3.01
N ASN A 662 -59.77 -45.45 -2.99
CA ASN A 662 -61.01 -45.56 -2.21
C ASN A 662 -61.95 -46.64 -2.75
N ARG A 663 -62.00 -46.86 -4.08
CA ARG A 663 -62.77 -47.96 -4.69
C ARG A 663 -62.18 -49.35 -4.43
N THR A 664 -60.85 -49.48 -4.30
CA THR A 664 -60.20 -50.78 -4.03
C THR A 664 -60.23 -51.18 -2.55
N GLY A 665 -60.66 -50.30 -1.64
CA GLY A 665 -61.10 -50.65 -0.29
C GLY A 665 -60.01 -51.04 0.71
N VAL A 666 -58.72 -50.80 0.41
CA VAL A 666 -57.60 -51.23 1.28
C VAL A 666 -57.31 -50.19 2.39
N ILE A 667 -57.65 -48.92 2.20
CA ILE A 667 -57.58 -47.86 3.23
C ILE A 667 -58.71 -46.85 2.96
N GLN A 668 -59.53 -46.49 3.97
CA GLN A 668 -60.45 -45.35 3.89
C GLN A 668 -59.71 -44.07 4.29
N ALA A 669 -59.11 -43.38 3.33
CA ALA A 669 -58.55 -42.05 3.55
C ALA A 669 -59.63 -41.00 3.21
N ARG A 670 -59.95 -40.10 4.16
CA ARG A 670 -60.87 -38.97 3.90
C ARG A 670 -60.29 -38.07 2.81
N HIS A 671 -61.13 -37.65 1.86
CA HIS A 671 -60.69 -36.81 0.75
C HIS A 671 -60.27 -35.41 1.27
N PRO A 672 -59.04 -34.93 0.98
CA PRO A 672 -58.54 -33.65 1.51
C PRO A 672 -59.40 -32.44 1.13
N MET A 673 -60.04 -32.45 -0.04
CA MET A 673 -61.00 -31.39 -0.43
C MET A 673 -62.27 -31.39 0.40
N GLU A 674 -62.81 -32.56 0.79
CA GLU A 674 -64.00 -32.63 1.65
C GLU A 674 -63.67 -32.12 3.07
N ALA A 675 -62.49 -32.46 3.59
CA ALA A 675 -62.02 -31.95 4.88
C ALA A 675 -61.78 -30.43 4.87
N ALA A 676 -61.34 -29.85 3.75
CA ALA A 676 -61.18 -28.41 3.60
C ALA A 676 -62.53 -27.68 3.44
N HIS A 677 -63.49 -28.29 2.73
CA HIS A 677 -64.86 -27.79 2.58
C HIS A 677 -65.61 -27.76 3.92
N ASP A 678 -65.51 -28.83 4.72
CA ASP A 678 -66.12 -28.89 6.06
C ASP A 678 -65.47 -27.94 7.07
N SER A 679 -64.21 -27.52 6.83
CA SER A 679 -63.49 -26.56 7.68
C SER A 679 -63.88 -25.08 7.43
N GLY A 680 -64.79 -24.82 6.48
CA GLY A 680 -65.30 -23.48 6.20
C GLY A 680 -64.29 -22.54 5.53
N ARG A 681 -63.26 -23.08 4.86
CA ARG A 681 -62.19 -22.30 4.20
C ARG A 681 -62.52 -21.93 2.74
N PHE A 682 -63.66 -22.38 2.23
CA PHE A 682 -64.21 -22.00 0.93
C PHE A 682 -65.56 -21.30 1.16
N GLU A 683 -65.70 -20.05 0.71
CA GLU A 683 -66.99 -19.40 0.54
C GLU A 683 -67.39 -19.53 -0.93
N GLU A 684 -68.58 -20.07 -1.22
CA GLU A 684 -69.16 -20.01 -2.56
C GLU A 684 -69.39 -18.53 -2.92
N ILE A 685 -68.69 -18.05 -3.94
CA ILE A 685 -68.87 -16.69 -4.44
C ILE A 685 -70.32 -16.56 -4.90
N SER A 686 -71.11 -15.72 -4.23
CA SER A 686 -72.50 -15.51 -4.63
C SER A 686 -72.56 -15.00 -6.07
N ALA A 687 -73.57 -15.41 -6.84
CA ALA A 687 -73.75 -15.00 -8.24
C ALA A 687 -73.77 -13.46 -8.45
N LYS A 688 -74.02 -12.69 -7.37
CA LYS A 688 -73.89 -11.22 -7.36
C LYS A 688 -72.43 -10.75 -7.31
N ALA A 689 -71.59 -11.39 -6.51
CA ALA A 689 -70.17 -11.07 -6.40
C ALA A 689 -69.42 -11.47 -7.67
N GLU A 690 -69.75 -12.61 -8.30
CA GLU A 690 -69.19 -12.97 -9.61
C GLU A 690 -69.55 -11.96 -10.71
N ALA A 691 -70.77 -11.41 -10.67
CA ALA A 691 -71.20 -10.41 -11.64
C ALA A 691 -70.47 -9.06 -11.43
N GLU A 692 -70.33 -8.61 -10.17
CA GLU A 692 -69.58 -7.39 -9.85
C GLU A 692 -68.09 -7.51 -10.19
N GLU A 693 -67.49 -8.69 -10.00
CA GLU A 693 -66.08 -8.92 -10.29
C GLU A 693 -65.81 -9.01 -11.79
N ARG A 694 -66.71 -9.62 -12.58
CA ARG A 694 -66.64 -9.55 -14.06
C ARG A 694 -66.77 -8.13 -14.57
N GLU A 695 -67.72 -7.36 -14.04
CA GLU A 695 -67.92 -5.98 -14.47
C GLU A 695 -66.72 -5.09 -14.10
N ARG A 696 -66.01 -5.43 -13.02
CA ARG A 696 -64.76 -4.78 -12.65
C ARG A 696 -63.60 -5.17 -13.57
N GLN A 697 -63.46 -6.45 -13.88
CA GLN A 697 -62.45 -6.94 -14.82
C GLN A 697 -62.65 -6.36 -16.21
N GLU A 698 -63.88 -6.32 -16.73
CA GLU A 698 -64.18 -5.69 -18.03
C GLU A 698 -63.81 -4.20 -18.04
N ARG A 699 -63.99 -3.48 -16.94
CA ARG A 699 -63.56 -2.07 -16.84
C ARG A 699 -62.05 -1.93 -16.79
N GLU A 700 -61.36 -2.78 -16.04
CA GLU A 700 -59.89 -2.78 -15.93
C GLU A 700 -59.24 -3.17 -17.29
N ASP A 701 -59.84 -4.13 -18.01
CA ASP A 701 -59.44 -4.55 -19.36
C ASP A 701 -59.68 -3.44 -20.39
N GLU A 702 -60.83 -2.76 -20.35
CA GLU A 702 -61.07 -1.60 -21.22
C GLU A 702 -60.10 -0.44 -20.93
N GLU A 703 -59.70 -0.24 -19.67
CA GLU A 703 -58.78 0.82 -19.29
C GLU A 703 -57.34 0.50 -19.75
N THR A 704 -56.91 -0.76 -19.62
CA THR A 704 -55.64 -1.24 -20.15
C THR A 704 -55.60 -1.25 -21.67
N GLU A 705 -56.68 -1.63 -22.38
CA GLU A 705 -56.74 -1.51 -23.84
C GLU A 705 -56.59 -0.06 -24.31
N ARG A 706 -57.24 0.90 -23.63
CA ARG A 706 -57.08 2.33 -23.92
C ARG A 706 -55.66 2.82 -23.65
N GLU A 707 -54.98 2.31 -22.63
CA GLU A 707 -53.60 2.67 -22.33
C GLU A 707 -52.63 2.10 -23.38
N VAL A 708 -52.80 0.82 -23.75
CA VAL A 708 -52.04 0.17 -24.82
C VAL A 708 -52.24 0.88 -26.16
N GLU A 709 -53.46 1.32 -26.47
CA GLU A 709 -53.74 2.05 -27.71
C GLU A 709 -53.03 3.42 -27.74
N ARG A 710 -52.99 4.15 -26.61
CA ARG A 710 -52.23 5.40 -26.47
C ARG A 710 -50.73 5.17 -26.65
N ASP A 711 -50.18 4.14 -26.02
CA ASP A 711 -48.76 3.80 -26.12
C ASP A 711 -48.37 3.35 -27.53
N MET A 712 -49.21 2.56 -28.19
CA MET A 712 -49.04 2.14 -29.58
C MET A 712 -49.14 3.33 -30.55
N ALA A 713 -49.99 4.33 -30.27
CA ALA A 713 -50.05 5.56 -31.05
C ALA A 713 -48.79 6.42 -30.84
N ALA A 714 -48.29 6.55 -29.61
CA ALA A 714 -47.06 7.25 -29.30
C ALA A 714 -45.83 6.58 -29.95
N HIS A 715 -45.76 5.25 -29.93
CA HIS A 715 -44.71 4.49 -30.59
C HIS A 715 -44.77 4.64 -32.11
N ARG A 716 -45.97 4.64 -32.71
CA ARG A 716 -46.15 4.91 -34.15
C ARG A 716 -45.69 6.32 -34.54
N ARG A 717 -46.02 7.35 -33.75
CA ARG A 717 -45.53 8.73 -33.98
C ARG A 717 -44.01 8.82 -33.90
N ARG A 718 -43.37 8.22 -32.87
CA ARG A 718 -41.90 8.17 -32.77
C ARG A 718 -41.26 7.48 -33.98
N LYS A 719 -41.87 6.41 -34.47
CA LYS A 719 -41.39 5.68 -35.65
C LYS A 719 -41.55 6.48 -36.94
N GLU A 720 -42.63 7.24 -37.10
CA GLU A 720 -42.82 8.15 -38.24
C GLU A 720 -41.89 9.36 -38.20
N GLU A 721 -41.65 9.94 -37.03
CA GLU A 721 -40.65 11.02 -36.84
C GLU A 721 -39.24 10.53 -37.15
N ALA A 722 -38.86 9.35 -36.65
CA ALA A 722 -37.59 8.72 -36.99
C ALA A 722 -37.46 8.41 -38.48
N ARG A 723 -38.56 8.04 -39.16
CA ARG A 723 -38.58 7.78 -40.60
C ARG A 723 -38.48 9.06 -41.43
N LYS A 724 -39.07 10.18 -40.99
CA LYS A 724 -38.91 11.49 -41.63
C LYS A 724 -37.51 12.07 -41.46
N LEU A 725 -36.83 11.78 -40.34
CA LEU A 725 -35.42 12.12 -40.14
C LEU A 725 -34.45 11.24 -40.96
N ALA A 726 -34.88 10.06 -41.40
CA ALA A 726 -34.06 9.10 -42.14
C ALA A 726 -34.16 9.21 -43.67
N THR A 727 -35.03 10.08 -44.21
CA THR A 727 -35.08 10.40 -45.65
C THR A 727 -34.22 11.64 -45.93
N PRO A 728 -33.03 11.50 -46.56
CA PRO A 728 -32.26 12.65 -47.00
C PRO A 728 -32.93 13.29 -48.22
N ASP A 729 -33.23 14.58 -48.15
CA ASP A 729 -33.62 15.40 -49.30
C ASP A 729 -32.52 15.33 -50.36
N THR A 730 -32.80 14.64 -51.46
CA THR A 730 -32.14 14.87 -52.74
C THR A 730 -32.84 16.03 -53.44
N ALA A 731 -32.25 17.22 -53.31
CA ALA A 731 -32.26 18.29 -54.30
C ALA A 731 -31.04 19.19 -54.09
#